data_AF-A0A2A4TAR1-F1
#
_entry.id   AF-A0A2A4TAR1-F1
#
_cell.length_a   1.000
_cell.length_b   1.000
_cell.length_c   1.000
_cell.angle_alpha   90.00
_cell.angle_beta   90.00
_cell.angle_gamma   90.00
#
_symmetry.space_group_name_H-M   'P 1'
#
loop_
_entity.id
_entity.type
_entity.pdbx_description
1 polymer ?
#
loop_
_entity_poly.entity_id
_entity_poly.type
_entity_poly.pdbx_seq_one_letter_code
_entity_poly.pdbx_strand_id
1 'polypeptide(L)'
;MNNTPGVTDGPPSKIADAASWIIVILVFLLPIFFVPVTYFSTQFSKVFFVIIAVILSVVLWLFSTLKSSKLSFSNTPLMMSGIGVVVATFLSAVLSKTVWLSMIGSGAEITTAIFTLILFLLFFLSTTLFNTKRRSFNIYSALFLSFFLTSLYHGLRLIFGGDFLSFGVLTSMTSTPIGAWYDLAVYFGLFTIFSIVALEILTLSKSFKFLLYLVLLISLFFLAVTNFTVAWTIIAGFTLLFFVYLITFNRQRTDIDGSNLPSTKKTSGISIVVFIISLVFILGEGSLGTVLSNTLNTSFVEVRPSWNATLEVAKSSLSENLIFGSGPNTFREQWLLHKSPEVNQTIFWNTDFVMGNGFFPTVFATTGLVGIIAWSVFLLLFIIAGIRGVLTKTSDTFSYYVRISSFIGALYLWIFAVRYNPSVVMISLTMILTGLFVASLAQDGLIKKYELTFSDKPKVGFFAISGLLGLLIVVIIIGYNVTQKYVSNVFFQKAVYSVNTLSDLVEGERLIKKAYATSKSDLYARSLAEIEINKLNVQLSESSLSTDEAIATFQTTLSNAIDSAKNAVSINDGNYENFLVLGRVYEAVLPLQVDGAYDNAIDAYSMAELAAPNNPSISLVQARLEVSNGDMTAARKHILRALEMKSNYTEAIFLQSQIEAEAGNIRAAIRAAEDAAAIAPNDRSIFFQLGILKYNNNDFVGAVKAFERAVKISSDYANAQYFLGLSLYETGKVDKAIEQFTNLSKTNSTNQQISDILKNLKEGREPIPATVDESTLPIDETITTTEG
;
A
#
# COMPACT_ATOMS: atom_id res chain seq x y z
N MET A 1 -10.82 53.45 -32.19
CA MET A 1 -10.27 54.06 -30.96
C MET A 1 -11.38 54.11 -29.93
N ASN A 2 -11.37 53.17 -28.98
CA ASN A 2 -12.15 53.24 -27.74
C ASN A 2 -11.15 52.86 -26.64
N ASN A 3 -10.70 53.86 -25.89
CA ASN A 3 -9.75 53.71 -24.79
C ASN A 3 -10.44 53.00 -23.63
N THR A 4 -10.18 51.70 -23.48
CA THR A 4 -10.31 51.03 -22.18
C THR A 4 -9.29 51.65 -21.22
N PRO A 5 -9.68 52.13 -20.03
CA PRO A 5 -8.72 52.58 -19.05
C PRO A 5 -7.82 51.40 -18.68
N GLY A 6 -6.50 51.60 -18.76
CA GLY A 6 -5.54 50.62 -18.31
C GLY A 6 -5.79 50.30 -16.84
N VAL A 7 -6.26 49.09 -16.58
CA VAL A 7 -6.22 48.51 -15.25
C VAL A 7 -4.74 48.32 -14.92
N THR A 8 -4.17 49.27 -14.20
CA THR A 8 -2.85 49.07 -13.59
C THR A 8 -3.01 47.97 -12.55
N ASP A 9 -2.66 46.74 -12.91
CA ASP A 9 -2.47 45.65 -11.95
C ASP A 9 -1.49 46.16 -10.89
N GLY A 10 -1.98 46.37 -9.66
CA GLY A 10 -1.13 46.70 -8.52
C GLY A 10 -0.02 45.64 -8.35
N PRO A 11 1.08 45.98 -7.65
CA PRO A 11 2.19 45.05 -7.48
C PRO A 11 1.68 43.71 -6.90
N PRO A 12 2.18 42.57 -7.41
CA PRO A 12 1.71 41.26 -6.97
C PRO A 12 1.83 41.14 -5.45
N SER A 13 0.75 40.68 -4.81
CA SER A 13 0.74 40.43 -3.37
C SER A 13 1.90 39.49 -3.03
N LYS A 14 2.88 39.97 -2.24
CA LYS A 14 3.99 39.15 -1.74
C LYS A 14 3.52 37.85 -1.07
N ILE A 15 2.30 37.87 -0.49
CA ILE A 15 1.67 36.71 0.16
C ILE A 15 1.21 35.68 -0.89
N ALA A 16 0.61 36.13 -2.01
CA ALA A 16 0.24 35.23 -3.11
C ALA A 16 1.47 34.64 -3.81
N ASP A 17 2.55 35.41 -3.93
CA ASP A 17 3.82 34.88 -4.42
C ASP A 17 4.37 33.79 -3.49
N ALA A 18 4.35 34.01 -2.17
CA ALA A 18 4.74 32.99 -1.19
C ALA A 18 3.89 31.72 -1.30
N ALA A 19 2.57 31.83 -1.44
CA ALA A 19 1.68 30.69 -1.67
C ALA A 19 2.06 29.91 -2.95
N SER A 20 2.36 30.63 -4.04
CA SER A 20 2.79 29.98 -5.29
C SER A 20 4.13 29.26 -5.15
N TRP A 21 5.07 29.82 -4.39
CA TRP A 21 6.37 29.21 -4.13
C TRP A 21 6.26 27.92 -3.30
N ILE A 22 5.31 27.82 -2.37
CA ILE A 22 5.08 26.55 -1.65
C ILE A 22 4.70 25.44 -2.63
N ILE A 23 3.82 25.71 -3.60
CA ILE A 23 3.47 24.71 -4.63
C ILE A 23 4.65 24.42 -5.56
N VAL A 24 5.46 25.41 -5.92
CA VAL A 24 6.69 25.18 -6.71
C VAL A 24 7.69 24.30 -5.95
N ILE A 25 7.89 24.55 -4.66
CA ILE A 25 8.74 23.73 -3.77
C ILE A 25 8.18 22.32 -3.64
N LEU A 26 6.86 22.19 -3.47
CA LEU A 26 6.18 20.90 -3.44
C LEU A 26 6.49 20.13 -4.72
N VAL A 27 6.26 20.71 -5.90
CA VAL A 27 6.55 20.06 -7.20
C VAL A 27 8.01 19.65 -7.35
N PHE A 28 8.93 20.51 -6.90
CA PHE A 28 10.35 20.22 -6.94
C PHE A 28 10.73 19.04 -6.04
N LEU A 29 10.27 19.04 -4.79
CA LEU A 29 10.66 18.06 -3.78
C LEU A 29 9.87 16.75 -3.87
N LEU A 30 8.63 16.75 -4.33
CA LEU A 30 7.73 15.59 -4.22
C LEU A 30 8.28 14.28 -4.85
N PRO A 31 8.99 14.30 -5.99
CA PRO A 31 9.62 13.11 -6.56
C PRO A 31 10.85 12.61 -5.77
N ILE A 32 11.51 13.46 -4.99
CA ILE A 32 12.79 13.16 -4.32
C ILE A 32 12.71 13.13 -2.79
N PHE A 33 11.62 13.65 -2.20
CA PHE A 33 11.43 13.76 -0.76
C PHE A 33 11.06 12.41 -0.14
N PHE A 34 11.75 12.06 0.94
CA PHE A 34 11.39 11.01 1.88
C PHE A 34 12.09 11.30 3.21
N VAL A 35 11.62 10.65 4.28
CA VAL A 35 12.24 10.73 5.61
C VAL A 35 13.14 9.50 5.78
N PRO A 36 14.47 9.65 5.99
CA PRO A 36 15.41 8.53 6.06
C PRO A 36 15.39 7.87 7.45
N VAL A 37 14.23 7.35 7.83
CA VAL A 37 14.01 6.68 9.12
C VAL A 37 13.44 5.30 8.83
N THR A 38 14.13 4.24 9.27
CA THR A 38 13.87 2.83 8.93
C THR A 38 12.46 2.37 9.27
N TYR A 39 11.90 2.85 10.37
CA TYR A 39 10.53 2.54 10.80
C TYR A 39 9.47 3.44 10.14
N PHE A 40 9.84 4.34 9.23
CA PHE A 40 8.90 5.33 8.69
C PHE A 40 8.62 5.15 7.20
N SER A 41 7.34 4.92 6.85
CA SER A 41 6.92 4.69 5.46
C SER A 41 7.15 5.92 4.58
N THR A 42 7.79 5.70 3.43
CA THR A 42 8.04 6.73 2.41
C THR A 42 6.74 7.32 1.86
N GLN A 43 5.74 6.48 1.58
CA GLN A 43 4.43 6.91 1.10
C GLN A 43 3.72 7.81 2.11
N PHE A 44 3.74 7.40 3.39
CA PHE A 44 3.09 8.15 4.46
C PHE A 44 3.71 9.54 4.65
N SER A 45 5.04 9.64 4.59
CA SER A 45 5.76 10.92 4.64
C SER A 45 5.32 11.89 3.52
N LYS A 46 5.00 11.36 2.34
CA LYS A 46 4.57 12.15 1.18
C LYS A 46 3.16 12.63 1.28
N VAL A 47 2.24 11.77 1.73
CA VAL A 47 0.85 12.17 2.02
C VAL A 47 0.87 13.40 2.93
N PHE A 48 1.61 13.31 4.04
CA PHE A 48 1.73 14.40 4.99
C PHE A 48 2.37 15.66 4.39
N PHE A 49 3.45 15.51 3.62
CA PHE A 49 4.10 16.62 2.95
C PHE A 49 3.17 17.37 1.99
N VAL A 50 2.38 16.64 1.18
CA VAL A 50 1.37 17.23 0.28
C VAL A 50 0.30 17.97 1.10
N ILE A 51 -0.24 17.34 2.15
CA ILE A 51 -1.30 17.95 2.97
C ILE A 51 -0.81 19.26 3.61
N ILE A 52 0.36 19.27 4.23
CA ILE A 52 0.93 20.48 4.84
C ILE A 52 1.14 21.56 3.79
N ALA A 53 1.76 21.22 2.66
CA ALA A 53 2.03 22.19 1.59
C ALA A 53 0.74 22.81 1.05
N VAL A 54 -0.31 22.00 0.86
CA VAL A 54 -1.63 22.47 0.42
C VAL A 54 -2.27 23.34 1.49
N ILE A 55 -2.32 22.91 2.75
CA ILE A 55 -2.91 23.69 3.85
C ILE A 55 -2.22 25.05 4.00
N LEU A 56 -0.89 25.08 4.05
CA LEU A 56 -0.12 26.33 4.14
C LEU A 56 -0.39 27.23 2.93
N SER A 57 -0.47 26.65 1.72
CA SER A 57 -0.78 27.41 0.50
C SER A 57 -2.20 27.97 0.52
N VAL A 58 -3.19 27.21 1.00
CA VAL A 58 -4.58 27.68 1.18
C VAL A 58 -4.62 28.81 2.19
N VAL A 59 -3.97 28.67 3.35
CA VAL A 59 -3.92 29.71 4.40
C VAL A 59 -3.32 31.00 3.85
N LEU A 60 -2.17 30.94 3.16
CA LEU A 60 -1.57 32.12 2.54
C LEU A 60 -2.43 32.72 1.41
N TRP A 61 -3.06 31.87 0.60
CA TRP A 61 -4.00 32.33 -0.43
C TRP A 61 -5.21 33.04 0.17
N LEU A 62 -5.77 32.53 1.27
CA LEU A 62 -6.86 33.16 2.02
C LEU A 62 -6.43 34.52 2.58
N PHE A 63 -5.26 34.59 3.24
CA PHE A 63 -4.73 35.87 3.74
C PHE A 63 -4.48 36.88 2.62
N SER A 64 -3.96 36.44 1.49
CA SER A 64 -3.77 37.33 0.32
C SER A 64 -5.10 37.83 -0.23
N THR A 65 -6.13 36.99 -0.25
CA THR A 65 -7.48 37.34 -0.72
C THR A 65 -8.13 38.35 0.23
N LEU A 66 -8.05 38.13 1.55
CA LEU A 66 -8.57 39.04 2.56
C LEU A 66 -7.84 40.39 2.51
N LYS A 67 -6.51 40.40 2.38
CA LYS A 67 -5.72 41.64 2.31
C LYS A 67 -5.98 42.46 1.06
N SER A 68 -6.10 41.80 -0.09
CA SER A 68 -6.38 42.49 -1.37
C SER A 68 -7.85 42.88 -1.53
N SER A 69 -8.73 42.40 -0.65
CA SER A 69 -10.19 42.54 -0.76
C SER A 69 -10.77 42.12 -2.11
N LYS A 70 -10.04 41.27 -2.85
CA LYS A 70 -10.36 40.83 -4.20
C LYS A 70 -10.24 39.31 -4.28
N LEU A 71 -11.37 38.65 -4.50
CA LEU A 71 -11.41 37.22 -4.82
C LEU A 71 -11.46 37.06 -6.34
N SER A 72 -10.45 36.43 -6.92
CA SER A 72 -10.42 36.09 -8.35
C SER A 72 -10.35 34.59 -8.54
N PHE A 73 -11.27 34.03 -9.34
CA PHE A 73 -11.27 32.62 -9.69
C PHE A 73 -11.94 32.37 -11.05
N SER A 74 -11.60 31.24 -11.66
CA SER A 74 -12.16 30.81 -12.94
C SER A 74 -13.37 29.90 -12.68
N ASN A 75 -14.58 30.46 -12.66
CA ASN A 75 -15.81 29.67 -12.55
C ASN A 75 -16.08 28.96 -13.88
N THR A 76 -15.70 27.69 -13.96
CA THR A 76 -15.84 26.85 -15.15
C THR A 76 -16.68 25.62 -14.80
N PRO A 77 -17.39 25.02 -15.77
CA PRO A 77 -18.05 23.74 -15.55
C PRO A 77 -17.09 22.68 -14.98
N LEU A 78 -15.83 22.67 -15.45
CA LEU A 78 -14.79 21.78 -14.93
C LEU A 78 -14.49 22.03 -13.44
N MET A 79 -14.30 23.29 -13.03
CA MET A 79 -14.09 23.65 -11.62
C MET A 79 -15.28 23.22 -10.74
N MET A 80 -16.50 23.49 -11.20
CA MET A 80 -17.72 23.11 -10.49
C MET A 80 -17.89 21.60 -10.38
N SER A 81 -17.53 20.85 -11.44
CA SER A 81 -17.55 19.38 -11.38
C SER A 81 -16.52 18.83 -10.39
N GLY A 82 -15.39 19.51 -10.18
CA GLY A 82 -14.43 19.12 -9.14
C GLY A 82 -14.99 19.31 -7.73
N ILE A 83 -15.75 20.38 -7.48
CA ILE A 83 -16.52 20.53 -6.23
C ILE A 83 -17.55 19.40 -6.11
N GLY A 84 -18.21 19.04 -7.22
CA GLY A 84 -19.13 17.91 -7.28
C GLY A 84 -18.49 16.58 -6.86
N VAL A 85 -17.24 16.31 -7.29
CA VAL A 85 -16.48 15.13 -6.85
C VAL A 85 -16.23 15.17 -5.35
N VAL A 86 -15.77 16.29 -4.80
CA VAL A 86 -15.55 16.41 -3.34
C VAL A 86 -16.84 16.17 -2.58
N VAL A 87 -17.94 16.81 -2.97
CA VAL A 87 -19.25 16.64 -2.31
C VAL A 87 -19.73 15.19 -2.41
N ALA A 88 -19.61 14.57 -3.59
CA ALA A 88 -19.98 13.16 -3.80
C ALA A 88 -19.20 12.23 -2.87
N THR A 89 -17.88 12.39 -2.79
CA THR A 89 -17.02 11.57 -1.92
C THR A 89 -17.34 11.80 -0.43
N PHE A 90 -17.61 13.03 -0.01
CA PHE A 90 -18.00 13.32 1.38
C PHE A 90 -19.38 12.76 1.73
N LEU A 91 -20.36 12.85 0.83
CA LEU A 91 -21.67 12.24 1.03
C LEU A 91 -21.56 10.72 1.17
N SER A 92 -20.77 10.08 0.29
CA SER A 92 -20.47 8.65 0.39
C SER A 92 -19.78 8.30 1.71
N ALA A 93 -18.82 9.10 2.18
CA ALA A 93 -18.13 8.87 3.45
C ALA A 93 -19.05 9.02 4.68
N VAL A 94 -19.88 10.08 4.73
CA VAL A 94 -20.79 10.33 5.86
C VAL A 94 -21.90 9.28 5.94
N LEU A 95 -22.31 8.72 4.81
CA LEU A 95 -23.36 7.70 4.71
C LEU A 95 -22.82 6.26 4.75
N SER A 96 -21.50 6.09 4.90
CA SER A 96 -20.86 4.78 5.04
C SER A 96 -21.07 4.18 6.44
N LYS A 97 -20.90 2.86 6.57
CA LYS A 97 -20.89 2.19 7.88
C LYS A 97 -19.70 2.62 8.74
N THR A 98 -18.53 2.81 8.10
CA THR A 98 -17.26 3.16 8.75
C THR A 98 -16.84 4.59 8.41
N VAL A 99 -17.60 5.58 8.92
CA VAL A 99 -17.42 7.01 8.60
C VAL A 99 -15.99 7.51 8.78
N TRP A 100 -15.33 7.16 9.89
CA TRP A 100 -13.97 7.63 10.16
C TRP A 100 -12.92 7.01 9.24
N LEU A 101 -13.07 5.72 8.91
CA LEU A 101 -12.21 5.05 7.94
C LEU A 101 -12.34 5.70 6.56
N SER A 102 -13.57 6.04 6.18
CA SER A 102 -13.89 6.71 4.92
C SER A 102 -13.42 8.17 4.84
N MET A 103 -13.55 8.90 5.94
CA MET A 103 -13.24 10.32 5.99
C MET A 103 -11.74 10.58 5.94
N ILE A 104 -10.98 9.90 6.79
CA ILE A 104 -9.56 10.19 7.05
C ILE A 104 -8.67 8.94 7.06
N GLY A 105 -9.23 7.74 7.23
CA GLY A 105 -8.45 6.51 7.30
C GLY A 105 -7.39 6.49 8.40
N SER A 106 -6.29 5.78 8.19
CA SER A 106 -5.16 5.69 9.12
C SER A 106 -4.22 6.91 9.03
N GLY A 107 -4.25 7.66 7.93
CA GLY A 107 -3.46 8.88 7.78
C GLY A 107 -3.67 9.60 6.45
N ALA A 108 -4.93 9.74 6.05
CA ALA A 108 -5.36 10.39 4.83
C ALA A 108 -4.84 9.71 3.55
N GLU A 109 -5.05 8.40 3.47
CA GLU A 109 -4.80 7.58 2.29
C GLU A 109 -5.45 8.18 1.03
N ILE A 110 -4.92 7.84 -0.15
CA ILE A 110 -5.25 8.50 -1.42
C ILE A 110 -6.75 8.45 -1.74
N THR A 111 -7.44 7.41 -1.28
CA THR A 111 -8.87 7.17 -1.50
C THR A 111 -9.80 7.76 -0.43
N THR A 112 -9.28 8.43 0.59
CA THR A 112 -10.10 9.05 1.65
C THR A 112 -10.79 10.33 1.18
N ALA A 113 -11.89 10.70 1.85
CA ALA A 113 -12.60 11.94 1.53
C ALA A 113 -11.74 13.19 1.77
N ILE A 114 -10.98 13.23 2.88
CA ILE A 114 -10.08 14.34 3.17
C ILE A 114 -8.96 14.44 2.14
N PHE A 115 -8.33 13.33 1.73
CA PHE A 115 -7.29 13.40 0.71
C PHE A 115 -7.85 13.83 -0.65
N THR A 116 -9.07 13.40 -0.99
CA THR A 116 -9.78 13.89 -2.18
C THR A 116 -9.98 15.41 -2.12
N LEU A 117 -10.41 15.97 -0.98
CA LEU A 117 -10.49 17.42 -0.78
C LEU A 117 -9.13 18.10 -0.99
N ILE A 118 -8.05 17.54 -0.43
CA ILE A 118 -6.69 18.08 -0.58
C ILE A 118 -6.26 18.10 -2.05
N LEU A 119 -6.56 17.04 -2.82
CA LEU A 119 -6.28 16.98 -4.25
C LEU A 119 -7.05 18.06 -5.05
N PHE A 120 -8.33 18.29 -4.74
CA PHE A 120 -9.12 19.32 -5.41
C PHE A 120 -8.76 20.74 -4.96
N LEU A 121 -8.30 20.93 -3.72
CA LEU A 121 -7.68 22.17 -3.27
C LEU A 121 -6.37 22.43 -4.02
N LEU A 122 -5.55 21.40 -4.26
CA LEU A 122 -4.33 21.52 -5.05
C LEU A 122 -4.63 21.88 -6.52
N PHE A 123 -5.68 21.29 -7.12
CA PHE A 123 -6.18 21.68 -8.44
C PHE A 123 -6.66 23.16 -8.47
N PHE A 124 -7.44 23.57 -7.47
CA PHE A 124 -7.93 24.94 -7.33
C PHE A 124 -6.80 25.96 -7.16
N LEU A 125 -5.85 25.69 -6.26
CA LEU A 125 -4.66 26.52 -6.04
C LEU A 125 -3.80 26.62 -7.30
N SER A 126 -3.62 25.50 -8.01
CA SER A 126 -2.87 25.47 -9.27
C SER A 126 -3.52 26.37 -10.33
N THR A 127 -4.86 26.35 -10.41
CA THR A 127 -5.64 27.21 -11.31
C THR A 127 -5.51 28.70 -10.97
N THR A 128 -5.54 29.04 -9.68
CA THR A 128 -5.60 30.44 -9.22
C THR A 128 -4.22 31.09 -9.09
N LEU A 129 -3.23 30.37 -8.57
CA LEU A 129 -1.90 30.90 -8.30
C LEU A 129 -1.03 31.00 -9.56
N PHE A 130 -1.18 30.10 -10.53
CA PHE A 130 -0.33 30.07 -11.73
C PHE A 130 -0.98 30.76 -12.93
N ASN A 131 -1.62 31.90 -12.67
CA ASN A 131 -2.35 32.70 -13.65
C ASN A 131 -1.46 33.69 -14.45
N THR A 132 -0.13 33.59 -14.35
CA THR A 132 0.84 34.40 -15.10
C THR A 132 1.90 33.53 -15.78
N LYS A 133 2.47 34.02 -16.89
CA LYS A 133 3.56 33.36 -17.61
C LYS A 133 4.77 33.09 -16.71
N ARG A 134 5.17 34.08 -15.89
CA ARG A 134 6.31 33.96 -14.97
C ARG A 134 6.12 32.81 -13.97
N ARG A 135 4.95 32.72 -13.32
CA ARG A 135 4.68 31.63 -12.38
C ARG A 135 4.59 30.28 -13.09
N SER A 136 4.00 30.23 -14.29
CA SER A 136 3.97 29.02 -15.12
C SER A 136 5.38 28.56 -15.51
N PHE A 137 6.28 29.48 -15.81
CA PHE A 137 7.69 29.17 -16.06
C PHE A 137 8.40 28.59 -14.83
N ASN A 138 8.15 29.14 -13.64
CA ASN A 138 8.77 28.67 -12.39
C ASN A 138 8.38 27.20 -12.07
N ILE A 139 7.10 26.84 -12.21
CA ILE A 139 6.65 25.48 -11.91
C ILE A 139 7.17 24.45 -12.93
N TYR A 140 7.25 24.81 -14.22
CA TYR A 140 7.91 23.95 -15.21
C TYR A 140 9.41 23.82 -14.95
N SER A 141 10.07 24.90 -14.55
CA SER A 141 11.49 24.85 -14.18
C SER A 141 11.71 23.91 -12.99
N ALA A 142 10.83 23.95 -11.98
CA ALA A 142 10.85 23.01 -10.85
C ALA A 142 10.63 21.56 -11.29
N LEU A 143 9.69 21.29 -12.21
CA LEU A 143 9.47 19.95 -12.78
C LEU A 143 10.74 19.41 -13.44
N PHE A 144 11.34 20.17 -14.35
CA PHE A 144 12.55 19.73 -15.07
C PHE A 144 13.76 19.61 -14.13
N LEU A 145 13.91 20.49 -13.13
CA LEU A 145 14.98 20.37 -12.16
C LEU A 145 14.83 19.11 -11.28
N SER A 146 13.60 18.83 -10.84
CA SER A 146 13.26 17.60 -10.11
C SER A 146 13.54 16.35 -10.93
N PHE A 147 13.25 16.40 -12.24
CA PHE A 147 13.58 15.34 -13.17
C PHE A 147 15.08 15.03 -13.20
N PHE A 148 15.94 16.05 -13.31
CA PHE A 148 17.38 15.82 -13.34
C PHE A 148 17.91 15.23 -12.04
N LEU A 149 17.42 15.69 -10.88
CA LEU A 149 17.81 15.11 -9.59
C LEU A 149 17.34 13.67 -9.43
N THR A 150 16.11 13.38 -9.83
CA THR A 150 15.55 12.01 -9.82
C THR A 150 16.33 11.08 -10.75
N SER A 151 16.66 11.56 -11.96
CA SER A 151 17.46 10.82 -12.94
C SER A 151 18.87 10.56 -12.44
N LEU A 152 19.50 11.56 -11.81
CA LEU A 152 20.83 11.42 -11.22
C LEU A 152 20.81 10.41 -10.07
N TYR A 153 19.83 10.53 -9.15
CA TYR A 153 19.67 9.60 -8.03
C TYR A 153 19.57 8.15 -8.52
N HIS A 154 18.65 7.86 -9.43
CA HIS A 154 18.47 6.50 -9.94
C HIS A 154 19.64 6.05 -10.83
N GLY A 155 20.22 6.94 -11.64
CA GLY A 155 21.36 6.63 -12.49
C GLY A 155 22.60 6.24 -11.67
N LEU A 156 22.87 6.94 -10.57
CA LEU A 156 23.94 6.58 -9.65
C LEU A 156 23.69 5.21 -9.00
N ARG A 157 22.44 4.89 -8.63
CA ARG A 157 22.10 3.58 -8.05
C ARG A 157 22.21 2.43 -9.05
N LEU A 158 21.94 2.67 -10.33
CA LEU A 158 22.23 1.70 -11.40
C LEU A 158 23.73 1.41 -11.56
N ILE A 159 24.60 2.37 -11.23
CA ILE A 159 26.06 2.23 -11.36
C ILE A 159 26.68 1.63 -10.08
N PHE A 160 26.27 2.14 -8.92
CA PHE A 160 26.89 1.84 -7.62
C PHE A 160 26.13 0.80 -6.77
N GLY A 161 24.96 0.36 -7.22
CA GLY A 161 24.14 -0.64 -6.53
C GLY A 161 23.04 -0.06 -5.63
N GLY A 162 22.16 -0.94 -5.13
CA GLY A 162 20.94 -0.58 -4.41
C GLY A 162 21.20 0.08 -3.05
N ASP A 163 22.29 -0.30 -2.39
CA ASP A 163 22.70 0.25 -1.10
C ASP A 163 23.25 1.68 -1.19
N PHE A 164 23.72 2.10 -2.38
CA PHE A 164 24.18 3.46 -2.61
C PHE A 164 23.00 4.43 -2.47
N LEU A 165 23.14 5.44 -1.59
CA LEU A 165 22.05 6.38 -1.26
C LEU A 165 20.74 5.68 -0.84
N SER A 166 20.84 4.54 -0.14
CA SER A 166 19.68 3.84 0.44
C SER A 166 19.13 4.54 1.68
N PHE A 167 20.00 5.20 2.44
CA PHE A 167 19.69 5.85 3.72
C PHE A 167 18.92 4.94 4.70
N GLY A 168 19.14 3.62 4.61
CA GLY A 168 18.46 2.60 5.42
C GLY A 168 17.00 2.31 5.05
N VAL A 169 16.40 3.05 4.12
CA VAL A 169 14.97 2.92 3.76
C VAL A 169 14.77 2.44 2.31
N LEU A 170 15.68 2.82 1.40
CA LEU A 170 15.60 2.52 -0.03
C LEU A 170 16.69 1.51 -0.41
N THR A 171 16.65 0.32 0.17
CA THR A 171 17.75 -0.67 0.09
C THR A 171 17.75 -1.49 -1.21
N SER A 172 16.59 -1.74 -1.83
CA SER A 172 16.52 -2.48 -3.09
C SER A 172 16.79 -1.59 -4.31
N MET A 173 17.39 -2.15 -5.37
CA MET A 173 17.53 -1.52 -6.70
C MET A 173 16.24 -0.90 -7.23
N THR A 174 15.10 -1.50 -6.89
CA THR A 174 13.77 -1.08 -7.34
C THR A 174 13.05 -0.17 -6.35
N SER A 175 13.64 0.11 -5.19
CA SER A 175 13.12 1.09 -4.23
C SER A 175 13.25 2.49 -4.82
N THR A 176 12.17 3.27 -4.82
CA THR A 176 12.20 4.63 -5.36
C THR A 176 11.70 5.63 -4.32
N PRO A 177 12.25 6.86 -4.30
CA PRO A 177 11.64 7.93 -3.58
C PRO A 177 10.24 8.19 -4.12
N ILE A 178 9.99 8.16 -5.43
CA ILE A 178 8.71 8.53 -6.07
C ILE A 178 7.53 7.70 -5.55
N GLY A 179 7.64 6.38 -5.63
CA GLY A 179 6.62 5.41 -5.25
C GLY A 179 7.05 3.98 -5.56
N ALA A 180 6.15 3.17 -6.12
CA ALA A 180 6.54 1.86 -6.62
C ALA A 180 7.46 2.00 -7.84
N TRP A 181 8.16 0.92 -8.22
CA TRP A 181 9.08 0.95 -9.35
C TRP A 181 8.39 1.36 -10.67
N TYR A 182 7.14 0.97 -10.86
CA TYR A 182 6.38 1.38 -12.05
C TYR A 182 5.93 2.85 -12.03
N ASP A 183 5.82 3.51 -10.87
CA ASP A 183 5.63 4.97 -10.82
C ASP A 183 6.82 5.73 -11.44
N LEU A 184 8.03 5.16 -11.36
CA LEU A 184 9.22 5.71 -12.02
C LEU A 184 9.03 5.72 -13.55
N ALA A 185 8.51 4.64 -14.11
CA ALA A 185 8.18 4.54 -15.53
C ALA A 185 7.12 5.58 -15.92
N VAL A 186 6.06 5.72 -15.12
CA VAL A 186 5.00 6.72 -15.35
C VAL A 186 5.59 8.13 -15.36
N TYR A 187 6.44 8.46 -14.39
CA TYR A 187 7.12 9.74 -14.28
C TYR A 187 8.02 10.03 -15.48
N PHE A 188 8.90 9.11 -15.87
CA PHE A 188 9.77 9.30 -17.04
C PHE A 188 9.00 9.37 -18.36
N GLY A 189 7.87 8.67 -18.47
CA GLY A 189 6.93 8.80 -19.59
C GLY A 189 6.29 10.18 -19.70
N LEU A 190 5.96 10.83 -18.57
CA LEU A 190 5.49 12.21 -18.55
C LEU A 190 6.54 13.17 -19.15
N PHE A 191 7.81 13.01 -18.79
CA PHE A 191 8.90 13.84 -19.34
C PHE A 191 9.26 13.51 -20.80
N THR A 192 8.97 12.29 -21.25
CA THR A 192 9.00 11.94 -22.68
C THR A 192 8.00 12.81 -23.44
N ILE A 193 6.75 12.90 -22.95
CA ILE A 193 5.71 13.73 -23.53
C ILE A 193 6.11 15.21 -23.51
N PHE A 194 6.55 15.74 -22.36
CA PHE A 194 6.96 17.14 -22.25
C PHE A 194 8.09 17.50 -23.22
N SER A 195 9.11 16.65 -23.33
CA SER A 195 10.24 16.88 -24.24
C SER A 195 9.81 16.88 -25.70
N ILE A 196 8.95 15.95 -26.12
CA ILE A 196 8.45 15.89 -27.51
C ILE A 196 7.61 17.13 -27.83
N VAL A 197 6.67 17.48 -26.96
CA VAL A 197 5.80 18.65 -27.14
C VAL A 197 6.64 19.94 -27.20
N ALA A 198 7.65 20.07 -26.33
CA ALA A 198 8.55 21.22 -26.32
C ALA A 198 9.39 21.32 -27.61
N LEU A 199 9.99 20.21 -28.06
CA LEU A 199 10.85 20.17 -29.25
C LEU A 199 10.10 20.49 -30.55
N GLU A 200 8.82 20.10 -30.65
CA GLU A 200 7.99 20.35 -31.86
C GLU A 200 7.30 21.72 -31.83
N ILE A 201 6.91 22.23 -30.65
CA ILE A 201 6.16 23.50 -30.54
C ILE A 201 7.06 24.73 -30.38
N LEU A 202 8.09 24.67 -29.54
CA LEU A 202 8.88 25.82 -29.13
C LEU A 202 9.96 26.18 -30.16
N THR A 203 10.32 27.46 -30.22
CA THR A 203 11.53 27.95 -30.88
C THR A 203 12.65 28.04 -29.86
N LEU A 204 13.58 27.08 -29.92
CA LEU A 204 14.59 26.86 -28.88
C LEU A 204 15.99 27.24 -29.37
N SER A 205 16.82 27.75 -28.46
CA SER A 205 18.26 27.86 -28.73
C SER A 205 18.89 26.47 -28.84
N LYS A 206 20.08 26.39 -29.47
CA LYS A 206 20.79 25.11 -29.64
C LYS A 206 21.00 24.39 -28.29
N SER A 207 21.35 25.12 -27.24
CA SER A 207 21.57 24.57 -25.90
C SER A 207 20.29 24.02 -25.28
N PHE A 208 19.17 24.73 -25.38
CA PHE A 208 17.88 24.24 -24.87
C PHE A 208 17.37 23.04 -25.67
N LYS A 209 17.60 23.01 -26.99
CA LYS A 209 17.26 21.86 -27.82
C LYS A 209 18.06 20.62 -27.40
N PHE A 210 19.37 20.77 -27.19
CA PHE A 210 20.23 19.70 -26.67
C PHE A 210 19.74 19.19 -25.32
N LEU A 211 19.42 20.10 -24.39
CA LEU A 211 18.91 19.74 -23.06
C LEU A 211 17.63 18.89 -23.15
N LEU A 212 16.67 19.26 -24.02
CA LEU A 212 15.43 18.49 -24.17
C LEU A 212 15.64 17.13 -24.86
N TYR A 213 16.57 17.01 -25.80
CA TYR A 213 16.95 15.69 -26.32
C TYR A 213 17.61 14.83 -25.24
N LEU A 214 18.42 15.42 -24.37
CA LEU A 214 19.01 14.72 -23.23
C LEU A 214 17.91 14.22 -22.27
N VAL A 215 16.93 15.06 -21.92
CA VAL A 215 15.75 14.65 -21.13
C VAL A 215 15.03 13.49 -21.82
N LEU A 216 14.77 13.59 -23.13
CA LEU A 216 14.10 12.54 -23.89
C LEU A 216 14.88 11.22 -23.85
N LEU A 217 16.19 11.24 -24.06
CA LEU A 217 17.03 10.04 -24.04
C LEU A 217 17.06 9.40 -22.66
N ILE A 218 17.23 10.19 -21.60
CA ILE A 218 17.20 9.71 -20.21
C ILE A 218 15.83 9.09 -19.89
N SER A 219 14.75 9.75 -20.28
CA SER A 219 13.39 9.23 -20.09
C SER A 219 13.16 7.88 -20.78
N LEU A 220 13.56 7.76 -22.05
CA LEU A 220 13.41 6.51 -22.81
C LEU A 220 14.28 5.39 -22.21
N PHE A 221 15.47 5.71 -21.72
CA PHE A 221 16.32 4.77 -21.02
C PHE A 221 15.63 4.22 -19.76
N PHE A 222 15.12 5.09 -18.88
CA PHE A 222 14.44 4.61 -17.66
C PHE A 222 13.11 3.88 -17.94
N LEU A 223 12.39 4.24 -19.00
CA LEU A 223 11.23 3.46 -19.46
C LEU A 223 11.62 2.04 -19.89
N ALA A 224 12.80 1.87 -20.50
CA ALA A 224 13.32 0.56 -20.88
C ALA A 224 13.75 -0.24 -19.65
N VAL A 225 14.48 0.40 -18.73
CA VAL A 225 15.00 -0.23 -17.49
C VAL A 225 13.89 -0.69 -16.55
N THR A 226 12.79 0.08 -16.49
CA THR A 226 11.63 -0.26 -15.66
C THR A 226 10.78 -1.39 -16.24
N ASN A 227 10.92 -1.68 -17.53
CA ASN A 227 10.23 -2.75 -18.25
C ASN A 227 8.71 -2.80 -18.02
N PHE A 228 8.05 -1.63 -18.06
CA PHE A 228 6.61 -1.53 -17.81
C PHE A 228 5.80 -1.37 -19.11
N THR A 229 5.26 -2.47 -19.63
CA THR A 229 4.54 -2.53 -20.93
C THR A 229 3.37 -1.56 -21.03
N VAL A 230 2.65 -1.31 -19.92
CA VAL A 230 1.53 -0.36 -19.90
C VAL A 230 2.01 1.08 -20.22
N ALA A 231 3.20 1.46 -19.74
CA ALA A 231 3.78 2.77 -20.06
C ALA A 231 4.11 2.90 -21.53
N TRP A 232 4.76 1.90 -22.13
CA TRP A 232 5.04 1.89 -23.56
C TRP A 232 3.77 1.99 -24.40
N THR A 233 2.72 1.26 -24.01
CA THR A 233 1.42 1.26 -24.71
C THR A 233 0.77 2.65 -24.70
N ILE A 234 0.74 3.30 -23.53
CA ILE A 234 0.14 4.63 -23.38
C ILE A 234 0.99 5.67 -24.15
N ILE A 235 2.32 5.63 -24.03
CA ILE A 235 3.23 6.55 -24.75
C ILE A 235 3.11 6.39 -26.27
N ALA A 236 2.99 5.16 -26.78
CA ALA A 236 2.75 4.91 -28.20
C ALA A 236 1.47 5.61 -28.68
N GLY A 237 0.37 5.48 -27.93
CA GLY A 237 -0.90 6.16 -28.24
C GLY A 237 -0.74 7.68 -28.29
N PHE A 238 -0.11 8.28 -27.28
CA PHE A 238 0.08 9.74 -27.22
C PHE A 238 0.99 10.27 -28.33
N THR A 239 2.10 9.59 -28.60
CA THR A 239 3.06 10.03 -29.62
C THR A 239 2.48 9.91 -31.02
N LEU A 240 1.67 8.87 -31.30
CA LEU A 240 0.92 8.74 -32.54
C LEU A 240 -0.13 9.85 -32.69
N LEU A 241 -0.98 10.06 -31.67
CA LEU A 241 -2.02 11.09 -31.71
C LEU A 241 -1.42 12.49 -31.87
N PHE A 242 -0.32 12.78 -31.17
CA PHE A 242 0.37 14.06 -31.29
C PHE A 242 1.02 14.23 -32.67
N PHE A 243 1.58 13.18 -33.26
CA PHE A 243 2.09 13.22 -34.64
C PHE A 243 0.99 13.51 -35.67
N VAL A 244 -0.16 12.83 -35.56
CA VAL A 244 -1.34 13.07 -36.41
C VAL A 244 -1.84 14.51 -36.25
N TYR A 245 -1.87 15.01 -35.01
CA TYR A 245 -2.21 16.39 -34.71
C TYR A 245 -1.25 17.37 -35.41
N LEU A 246 0.07 17.15 -35.30
CA LEU A 246 1.06 17.99 -35.97
C LEU A 246 0.85 17.99 -37.49
N ILE A 247 0.65 16.85 -38.15
CA ILE A 247 0.45 16.84 -39.62
C ILE A 247 -0.83 17.60 -40.02
N THR A 248 -1.90 17.40 -39.26
CA THR A 248 -3.22 17.95 -39.59
C THR A 248 -3.25 19.47 -39.39
N PHE A 249 -2.70 19.97 -38.28
CA PHE A 249 -2.85 21.37 -37.88
C PHE A 249 -1.61 22.24 -38.12
N ASN A 250 -0.42 21.67 -38.35
CA ASN A 250 0.79 22.45 -38.67
C ASN A 250 0.70 23.11 -40.07
N ARG A 251 -0.17 22.62 -40.96
CA ARG A 251 -0.52 23.28 -42.24
C ARG A 251 -1.22 24.63 -42.06
N GLN A 252 -1.82 24.91 -40.89
CA GLN A 252 -2.51 26.17 -40.59
C GLN A 252 -1.64 27.20 -39.84
N ARG A 253 -0.38 26.85 -39.52
CA ARG A 253 0.54 27.68 -38.72
C ARG A 253 1.34 28.69 -39.57
N THR A 254 1.40 28.47 -40.89
CA THR A 254 2.11 29.33 -41.86
C THR A 254 1.47 30.71 -42.08
N ASP A 255 0.20 30.91 -41.69
CA ASP A 255 -0.51 32.19 -41.90
C ASP A 255 -0.34 33.20 -40.75
N ILE A 256 0.29 32.81 -39.63
CA ILE A 256 0.35 33.64 -38.41
C ILE A 256 1.56 34.59 -38.41
N ASP A 257 2.65 34.23 -39.09
CA ASP A 257 3.91 34.98 -39.00
C ASP A 257 4.09 36.09 -40.04
N GLY A 258 3.13 36.32 -40.95
CA GLY A 258 3.11 37.47 -41.88
C GLY A 258 4.38 37.68 -42.73
N SER A 259 5.31 36.72 -42.72
CA SER A 259 6.62 36.81 -43.36
C SER A 259 6.61 35.90 -44.57
N ASN A 260 6.88 36.49 -45.74
CA ASN A 260 7.13 35.78 -46.99
C ASN A 260 8.50 35.07 -46.94
N LEU A 261 8.70 34.17 -45.98
CA LEU A 261 9.80 33.20 -45.99
C LEU A 261 9.28 31.80 -46.35
N PRO A 262 10.07 30.97 -47.05
CA PRO A 262 9.63 29.65 -47.48
C PRO A 262 9.23 28.78 -46.30
N SER A 263 8.03 28.22 -46.40
CA SER A 263 7.38 27.31 -45.48
C SER A 263 8.12 25.97 -45.33
N THR A 264 9.08 25.83 -44.40
CA THR A 264 9.59 24.50 -44.03
C THR A 264 10.14 24.43 -42.60
N LYS A 265 9.31 24.60 -41.56
CA LYS A 265 9.57 23.80 -40.35
C LYS A 265 9.06 22.39 -40.65
N LYS A 266 9.91 21.56 -41.27
CA LYS A 266 9.68 20.11 -41.33
C LYS A 266 9.42 19.65 -39.90
N THR A 267 8.26 19.04 -39.66
CA THR A 267 7.98 18.32 -38.41
C THR A 267 9.18 17.42 -38.10
N SER A 268 9.71 17.49 -36.89
CA SER A 268 11.02 16.88 -36.59
C SER A 268 10.99 15.36 -36.64
N GLY A 269 9.81 14.74 -36.79
CA GLY A 269 9.63 13.30 -36.84
C GLY A 269 9.93 12.63 -35.51
N ILE A 270 10.13 13.37 -34.43
CA ILE A 270 10.53 12.81 -33.14
C ILE A 270 9.38 11.97 -32.57
N SER A 271 8.15 12.46 -32.71
CA SER A 271 6.96 11.73 -32.28
C SER A 271 6.83 10.36 -32.96
N ILE A 272 7.12 10.26 -34.27
CA ILE A 272 7.08 8.97 -34.97
C ILE A 272 8.24 8.05 -34.57
N VAL A 273 9.43 8.59 -34.31
CA VAL A 273 10.57 7.81 -33.81
C VAL A 273 10.25 7.19 -32.44
N VAL A 274 9.72 7.99 -31.51
CA VAL A 274 9.35 7.48 -30.17
C VAL A 274 8.19 6.49 -30.25
N PHE A 275 7.25 6.70 -31.16
CA PHE A 275 6.20 5.71 -31.45
C PHE A 275 6.77 4.37 -31.90
N ILE A 276 7.72 4.39 -32.85
CA ILE A 276 8.39 3.17 -33.34
C ILE A 276 9.16 2.47 -32.21
N ILE A 277 9.92 3.23 -31.41
CA ILE A 277 10.61 2.66 -30.23
C ILE A 277 9.61 2.00 -29.28
N SER A 278 8.49 2.67 -29.00
CA SER A 278 7.45 2.12 -28.13
C SER A 278 6.85 0.83 -28.70
N LEU A 279 6.61 0.75 -30.01
CA LEU A 279 6.16 -0.47 -30.67
C LEU A 279 7.16 -1.62 -30.54
N VAL A 280 8.47 -1.36 -30.62
CA VAL A 280 9.49 -2.39 -30.43
C VAL A 280 9.41 -3.01 -29.03
N PHE A 281 9.24 -2.19 -27.98
CA PHE A 281 9.08 -2.70 -26.62
C PHE A 281 7.76 -3.43 -26.39
N ILE A 282 6.67 -3.01 -27.04
CA ILE A 282 5.36 -3.66 -26.97
C ILE A 282 5.39 -5.02 -27.68
N LEU A 283 5.83 -5.05 -28.95
CA LEU A 283 5.83 -6.24 -29.80
C LEU A 283 6.90 -7.24 -29.41
N GLY A 284 7.99 -6.78 -28.81
CA GLY A 284 9.02 -7.65 -28.24
C GLY A 284 8.57 -8.42 -27.00
N GLU A 285 7.30 -8.29 -26.56
CA GLU A 285 6.74 -8.90 -25.35
C GLU A 285 7.62 -8.67 -24.10
N GLY A 286 8.27 -7.50 -24.05
CA GLY A 286 9.20 -7.16 -22.98
C GLY A 286 10.53 -7.93 -23.01
N SER A 287 10.83 -8.79 -23.99
CA SER A 287 12.09 -9.55 -24.07
C SER A 287 13.34 -8.66 -23.94
N LEU A 288 13.41 -7.56 -24.70
CA LEU A 288 14.48 -6.57 -24.61
C LEU A 288 14.52 -5.88 -23.24
N GLY A 289 13.35 -5.52 -22.70
CA GLY A 289 13.23 -4.91 -21.38
C GLY A 289 13.63 -5.87 -20.25
N THR A 290 13.33 -7.15 -20.38
CA THR A 290 13.64 -8.22 -19.44
C THR A 290 15.14 -8.53 -19.44
N VAL A 291 15.77 -8.58 -20.62
CA VAL A 291 17.23 -8.69 -20.71
C VAL A 291 17.89 -7.50 -20.01
N LEU A 292 17.41 -6.28 -20.26
CA LEU A 292 17.94 -5.08 -19.63
C LEU A 292 17.72 -5.07 -18.10
N SER A 293 16.50 -5.39 -17.64
CA SER A 293 16.16 -5.38 -16.22
C SER A 293 16.90 -6.47 -15.45
N ASN A 294 17.07 -7.66 -16.03
CA ASN A 294 17.87 -8.72 -15.43
C ASN A 294 19.34 -8.33 -15.36
N THR A 295 19.90 -7.73 -16.42
CA THR A 295 21.30 -7.28 -16.45
C THR A 295 21.58 -6.21 -15.39
N LEU A 296 20.62 -5.32 -15.15
CA LEU A 296 20.74 -4.24 -14.17
C LEU A 296 20.20 -4.58 -12.78
N ASN A 297 19.75 -5.83 -12.56
CA ASN A 297 19.11 -6.28 -11.31
C ASN A 297 17.90 -5.40 -10.90
N THR A 298 17.11 -4.95 -11.88
CA THR A 298 15.90 -4.13 -11.68
C THR A 298 14.60 -4.86 -12.00
N SER A 299 14.63 -6.19 -12.04
CA SER A 299 13.43 -7.00 -12.24
C SER A 299 12.48 -6.83 -11.05
N PHE A 300 11.25 -6.41 -11.36
CA PHE A 300 10.23 -6.03 -10.38
C PHE A 300 8.89 -6.59 -10.79
N VAL A 301 8.18 -7.16 -9.81
CA VAL A 301 6.80 -7.63 -9.98
C VAL A 301 5.95 -6.96 -8.92
N GLU A 302 4.90 -6.28 -9.37
CA GLU A 302 3.91 -5.69 -8.48
C GLU A 302 2.69 -6.59 -8.38
N VAL A 303 2.33 -6.95 -7.15
CA VAL A 303 1.19 -7.81 -6.86
C VAL A 303 -0.03 -6.94 -6.59
N ARG A 304 -1.13 -7.22 -7.29
CA ARG A 304 -2.41 -6.52 -7.15
C ARG A 304 -3.54 -7.39 -7.70
N PRO A 305 -4.81 -7.11 -7.34
CA PRO A 305 -5.93 -7.80 -7.93
C PRO A 305 -5.93 -7.67 -9.46
N SER A 306 -6.49 -8.68 -10.13
CA SER A 306 -6.76 -8.57 -11.56
C SER A 306 -7.87 -7.54 -11.81
N TRP A 307 -7.96 -7.06 -13.05
CA TRP A 307 -9.04 -6.15 -13.42
C TRP A 307 -10.42 -6.80 -13.21
N ASN A 308 -10.55 -8.07 -13.59
CA ASN A 308 -11.80 -8.81 -13.43
C ASN A 308 -12.19 -8.96 -11.96
N ALA A 309 -11.25 -9.37 -11.10
CA ALA A 309 -11.49 -9.46 -9.67
C ALA A 309 -11.89 -8.10 -9.06
N THR A 310 -11.27 -7.02 -9.53
CA THR A 310 -11.65 -5.65 -9.10
C THR A 310 -13.07 -5.29 -9.51
N LEU A 311 -13.48 -5.63 -10.73
CA LEU A 311 -14.84 -5.37 -11.22
C LEU A 311 -15.89 -6.24 -10.53
N GLU A 312 -15.56 -7.49 -10.20
CA GLU A 312 -16.44 -8.37 -9.43
C GLU A 312 -16.71 -7.80 -8.05
N VAL A 313 -15.66 -7.40 -7.32
CA VAL A 313 -15.78 -6.73 -6.03
C VAL A 313 -16.57 -5.41 -6.16
N ALA A 314 -16.30 -4.61 -7.20
CA ALA A 314 -17.06 -3.38 -7.44
C ALA A 314 -18.55 -3.66 -7.68
N LYS A 315 -18.88 -4.70 -8.46
CA LYS A 315 -20.26 -5.09 -8.75
C LYS A 315 -20.98 -5.54 -7.48
N SER A 316 -20.32 -6.35 -6.65
CA SER A 316 -20.88 -6.80 -5.37
C SER A 316 -21.10 -5.63 -4.42
N SER A 317 -20.12 -4.72 -4.30
CA SER A 317 -20.26 -3.52 -3.45
C SER A 317 -21.42 -2.62 -3.88
N LEU A 318 -21.57 -2.38 -5.18
CA LEU A 318 -22.68 -1.60 -5.74
C LEU A 318 -24.04 -2.29 -5.56
N SER A 319 -24.07 -3.61 -5.39
CA SER A 319 -25.32 -4.34 -5.10
C SER A 319 -25.80 -4.14 -3.66
N GLU A 320 -24.89 -3.90 -2.71
CA GLU A 320 -25.23 -3.60 -1.32
C GLU A 320 -25.75 -2.16 -1.15
N ASN A 321 -25.04 -1.18 -1.76
CA ASN A 321 -25.46 0.22 -1.74
C ASN A 321 -25.14 0.88 -3.08
N LEU A 322 -26.12 0.89 -3.98
CA LEU A 322 -25.95 1.40 -5.33
C LEU A 322 -25.61 2.90 -5.38
N ILE A 323 -26.22 3.71 -4.50
CA ILE A 323 -26.13 5.17 -4.60
C ILE A 323 -24.79 5.67 -4.04
N PHE A 324 -24.45 5.24 -2.83
CA PHE A 324 -23.30 5.78 -2.08
C PHE A 324 -22.13 4.80 -1.95
N GLY A 325 -22.29 3.54 -2.35
CA GLY A 325 -21.27 2.50 -2.18
C GLY A 325 -21.03 2.18 -0.71
N SER A 326 -19.93 1.47 -0.44
CA SER A 326 -19.49 1.13 0.91
C SER A 326 -18.84 2.29 1.67
N GLY A 327 -18.49 3.38 0.97
CA GLY A 327 -17.74 4.53 1.50
C GLY A 327 -16.32 4.58 0.94
N PRO A 328 -15.72 5.75 0.67
CA PRO A 328 -14.33 5.85 0.19
C PRO A 328 -13.36 5.10 1.12
N ASN A 329 -12.21 4.65 0.63
CA ASN A 329 -11.20 3.95 1.45
C ASN A 329 -11.64 2.62 2.11
N THR A 330 -12.77 2.03 1.71
CA THR A 330 -13.26 0.74 2.25
C THR A 330 -13.05 -0.46 1.31
N PHE A 331 -12.22 -0.31 0.27
CA PHE A 331 -12.02 -1.38 -0.72
C PHE A 331 -11.49 -2.68 -0.08
N ARG A 332 -10.65 -2.58 0.97
CA ARG A 332 -10.19 -3.75 1.75
C ARG A 332 -11.36 -4.55 2.31
N GLU A 333 -12.36 -3.89 2.90
CA GLU A 333 -13.54 -4.54 3.49
C GLU A 333 -14.36 -5.23 2.40
N GLN A 334 -14.55 -4.55 1.26
CA GLN A 334 -15.27 -5.12 0.12
C GLN A 334 -14.51 -6.30 -0.52
N TRP A 335 -13.17 -6.22 -0.56
CA TRP A 335 -12.32 -7.33 -0.99
C TRP A 335 -12.47 -8.54 -0.07
N LEU A 336 -12.45 -8.33 1.25
CA LEU A 336 -12.59 -9.43 2.22
C LEU A 336 -13.96 -10.12 2.16
N LEU A 337 -15.01 -9.35 1.90
CA LEU A 337 -16.37 -9.88 1.74
C LEU A 337 -16.57 -10.61 0.41
N HIS A 338 -15.97 -10.11 -0.67
CA HIS A 338 -16.34 -10.51 -2.04
C HIS A 338 -15.20 -11.07 -2.89
N LYS A 339 -13.99 -11.27 -2.34
CA LYS A 339 -12.88 -11.88 -3.10
C LYS A 339 -13.31 -13.25 -3.64
N SER A 340 -12.94 -13.53 -4.88
CA SER A 340 -13.32 -14.79 -5.52
C SER A 340 -12.63 -15.99 -4.83
N PRO A 341 -13.30 -17.15 -4.71
CA PRO A 341 -12.71 -18.33 -4.09
C PRO A 341 -11.41 -18.81 -4.75
N GLU A 342 -11.22 -18.53 -6.05
CA GLU A 342 -10.02 -18.89 -6.80
C GLU A 342 -8.77 -18.22 -6.22
N VAL A 343 -8.90 -17.03 -5.61
CA VAL A 343 -7.79 -16.34 -4.95
C VAL A 343 -7.21 -17.19 -3.82
N ASN A 344 -8.03 -17.98 -3.13
CA ASN A 344 -7.59 -18.82 -2.01
C ASN A 344 -6.64 -19.96 -2.44
N GLN A 345 -6.70 -20.36 -3.71
CA GLN A 345 -5.79 -21.37 -4.27
C GLN A 345 -4.44 -20.77 -4.68
N THR A 346 -4.29 -19.45 -4.65
CA THR A 346 -3.03 -18.76 -4.97
C THR A 346 -2.15 -18.59 -3.73
N ILE A 347 -0.91 -18.14 -3.94
CA ILE A 347 0.00 -17.73 -2.86
C ILE A 347 -0.45 -16.44 -2.15
N PHE A 348 -1.40 -15.69 -2.71
CA PHE A 348 -1.90 -14.41 -2.17
C PHE A 348 -3.23 -14.56 -1.42
N TRP A 349 -3.60 -15.78 -1.03
CA TRP A 349 -4.87 -16.08 -0.37
C TRP A 349 -5.13 -15.26 0.90
N ASN A 350 -4.06 -14.96 1.65
CA ASN A 350 -4.04 -14.19 2.89
C ASN A 350 -3.70 -12.70 2.67
N THR A 351 -3.71 -12.22 1.42
CA THR A 351 -3.41 -10.82 1.12
C THR A 351 -4.66 -9.96 1.15
N ASP A 352 -4.65 -8.97 2.04
CA ASP A 352 -5.72 -7.99 2.20
C ASP A 352 -5.48 -6.78 1.29
N PHE A 353 -5.93 -6.87 0.04
CA PHE A 353 -5.72 -5.79 -0.91
C PHE A 353 -6.53 -4.54 -0.52
N VAL A 354 -5.83 -3.44 -0.25
CA VAL A 354 -6.43 -2.13 0.06
C VAL A 354 -6.90 -1.35 -1.17
N MET A 355 -6.47 -1.78 -2.36
CA MET A 355 -6.86 -1.21 -3.65
C MET A 355 -6.99 -2.32 -4.69
N GLY A 356 -7.87 -2.09 -5.67
CA GLY A 356 -8.01 -2.93 -6.85
C GLY A 356 -6.97 -2.60 -7.92
N ASN A 357 -7.26 -3.01 -9.15
CA ASN A 357 -6.47 -2.65 -10.33
C ASN A 357 -6.93 -1.30 -10.89
N GLY A 358 -6.23 -0.22 -10.55
CA GLY A 358 -6.56 1.12 -10.98
C GLY A 358 -7.20 1.96 -9.87
N PHE A 359 -6.85 3.24 -9.81
CA PHE A 359 -7.48 4.18 -8.88
C PHE A 359 -8.98 4.34 -9.14
N PHE A 360 -9.39 4.51 -10.40
CA PHE A 360 -10.82 4.69 -10.71
C PHE A 360 -11.68 3.46 -10.45
N PRO A 361 -11.31 2.24 -10.89
CA PRO A 361 -12.04 1.04 -10.51
C PRO A 361 -12.21 0.89 -8.99
N THR A 362 -11.16 1.23 -8.22
CA THR A 362 -11.20 1.22 -6.74
C THR A 362 -12.15 2.27 -6.17
N VAL A 363 -12.08 3.51 -6.65
CA VAL A 363 -12.97 4.60 -6.20
C VAL A 363 -14.42 4.32 -6.60
N PHE A 364 -14.65 3.77 -7.79
CA PHE A 364 -15.99 3.44 -8.28
C PHE A 364 -16.63 2.30 -7.51
N ALA A 365 -15.82 1.31 -7.08
CA ALA A 365 -16.28 0.26 -6.19
C ALA A 365 -16.80 0.81 -4.85
N THR A 366 -16.18 1.88 -4.34
CA THR A 366 -16.39 2.34 -2.97
C THR A 366 -17.34 3.54 -2.84
N THR A 367 -17.50 4.36 -3.88
CA THR A 367 -18.25 5.63 -3.80
C THR A 367 -19.66 5.61 -4.40
N GLY A 368 -20.09 4.46 -4.94
CA GLY A 368 -21.41 4.32 -5.54
C GLY A 368 -21.61 5.09 -6.84
N LEU A 369 -22.84 5.10 -7.34
CA LEU A 369 -23.22 5.85 -8.55
C LEU A 369 -22.94 7.35 -8.42
N VAL A 370 -23.08 7.92 -7.22
CA VAL A 370 -22.84 9.36 -7.00
C VAL A 370 -21.38 9.72 -7.27
N GLY A 371 -20.44 8.92 -6.76
CA GLY A 371 -19.01 9.10 -7.05
C GLY A 371 -18.65 8.81 -8.51
N ILE A 372 -19.20 7.74 -9.09
CA ILE A 372 -18.98 7.37 -10.50
C ILE A 372 -19.41 8.52 -11.43
N ILE A 373 -20.62 9.06 -11.24
CA ILE A 373 -21.14 10.15 -12.06
C ILE A 373 -20.30 11.41 -11.88
N ALA A 374 -19.98 11.79 -10.64
CA ALA A 374 -19.20 12.99 -10.37
C ALA A 374 -17.83 12.97 -11.04
N TRP A 375 -17.09 11.86 -10.89
CA TRP A 375 -15.79 11.69 -11.55
C TRP A 375 -15.90 11.62 -13.07
N SER A 376 -16.90 10.90 -13.60
CA SER A 376 -17.12 10.80 -15.05
C SER A 376 -17.42 12.17 -15.67
N VAL A 377 -18.25 12.98 -15.01
CA VAL A 377 -18.54 14.35 -15.45
C VAL A 377 -17.28 15.22 -15.40
N PHE A 378 -16.49 15.15 -14.32
CA PHE A 378 -15.23 15.88 -14.21
C PHE A 378 -14.26 15.53 -15.34
N LEU A 379 -14.01 14.23 -15.59
CA LEU A 379 -13.12 13.77 -16.64
C LEU A 379 -13.62 14.13 -18.04
N LEU A 380 -14.93 14.00 -18.29
CA LEU A 380 -15.53 14.38 -19.56
C LEU A 380 -15.37 15.88 -19.83
N LEU A 381 -15.66 16.73 -18.83
CA LEU A 381 -15.49 18.18 -18.95
C LEU A 381 -14.03 18.58 -19.11
N PHE A 382 -13.11 17.85 -18.47
CA PHE A 382 -11.66 18.03 -18.66
C PHE A 382 -11.26 17.75 -20.11
N ILE A 383 -11.71 16.63 -20.68
CA ILE A 383 -11.43 16.27 -22.08
C ILE A 383 -12.05 17.30 -23.04
N ILE A 384 -13.30 17.72 -22.82
CA ILE A 384 -13.97 18.73 -23.65
C ILE A 384 -13.22 20.07 -23.60
N ALA A 385 -12.83 20.52 -22.41
CA ALA A 385 -12.03 21.74 -22.25
C ALA A 385 -10.67 21.59 -22.94
N GLY A 386 -10.04 20.42 -22.81
CA GLY A 386 -8.84 19.98 -23.51
C GLY A 386 -8.88 20.17 -25.01
N ILE A 387 -9.83 19.50 -25.65
CA ILE A 387 -10.03 19.54 -27.11
C ILE A 387 -10.24 20.99 -27.57
N ARG A 388 -11.11 21.76 -26.88
CA ARG A 388 -11.32 23.17 -27.20
C ARG A 388 -10.04 24.01 -27.05
N GLY A 389 -9.28 23.78 -25.98
CA GLY A 389 -8.02 24.48 -25.71
C GLY A 389 -6.94 24.19 -26.76
N VAL A 390 -6.83 22.94 -27.20
CA VAL A 390 -5.88 22.50 -28.24
C VAL A 390 -6.21 23.12 -29.60
N LEU A 391 -7.49 23.22 -29.94
CA LEU A 391 -7.95 23.75 -31.23
C LEU A 391 -7.91 25.28 -31.31
N THR A 392 -7.77 25.98 -30.18
CA THR A 392 -7.77 27.44 -30.17
C THR A 392 -6.39 28.00 -30.51
N LYS A 393 -6.33 29.01 -31.38
CA LYS A 393 -5.07 29.69 -31.73
C LYS A 393 -4.62 30.63 -30.59
N THR A 394 -3.32 30.65 -30.32
CA THR A 394 -2.67 31.59 -29.40
C THR A 394 -1.43 32.17 -30.09
N SER A 395 -1.19 33.47 -29.91
CA SER A 395 -0.03 34.18 -30.48
C SER A 395 1.28 33.91 -29.73
N ASP A 396 1.21 33.63 -28.42
CA ASP A 396 2.37 33.35 -27.59
C ASP A 396 2.76 31.87 -27.57
N THR A 397 3.94 31.55 -28.10
CA THR A 397 4.41 30.16 -28.24
C THR A 397 4.64 29.46 -26.90
N PHE A 398 5.04 30.19 -25.85
CA PHE A 398 5.27 29.61 -24.52
C PHE A 398 3.96 29.29 -23.79
N SER A 399 3.00 30.21 -23.74
CA SER A 399 1.65 29.96 -23.22
C SER A 399 0.98 28.81 -23.96
N TYR A 400 1.17 28.73 -25.28
CA TYR A 400 0.71 27.61 -26.08
C TYR A 400 1.33 26.28 -25.66
N TYR A 401 2.66 26.23 -25.48
CA TYR A 401 3.34 25.04 -24.96
C TYR A 401 2.83 24.63 -23.58
N VAL A 402 2.68 25.56 -22.64
CA VAL A 402 2.16 25.27 -21.30
C VAL A 402 0.76 24.67 -21.39
N ARG A 403 -0.13 25.26 -22.20
CA ARG A 403 -1.49 24.75 -22.40
C ARG A 403 -1.51 23.33 -22.96
N ILE A 404 -0.78 23.07 -24.04
CA ILE A 404 -0.76 21.75 -24.70
C ILE A 404 -0.10 20.70 -23.81
N SER A 405 1.08 21.00 -23.27
CA SER A 405 1.83 20.05 -22.45
C SER A 405 1.13 19.72 -21.13
N SER A 406 0.54 20.72 -20.44
CA SER A 406 -0.22 20.45 -19.21
C SER A 406 -1.48 19.64 -19.46
N PHE A 407 -2.20 19.89 -20.56
CA PHE A 407 -3.35 19.08 -20.95
C PHE A 407 -2.96 17.63 -21.26
N ILE A 408 -1.99 17.42 -22.17
CA ILE A 408 -1.57 16.08 -22.60
C ILE A 408 -0.94 15.33 -21.41
N GLY A 409 -0.13 16.00 -20.59
CA GLY A 409 0.47 15.42 -19.39
C GLY A 409 -0.55 15.02 -18.34
N ALA A 410 -1.54 15.87 -18.06
CA ALA A 410 -2.65 15.52 -17.17
C ALA A 410 -3.49 14.35 -17.73
N LEU A 411 -3.82 14.38 -19.03
CA LEU A 411 -4.56 13.29 -19.68
C LEU A 411 -3.80 11.96 -19.61
N TYR A 412 -2.48 12.00 -19.80
CA TYR A 412 -1.60 10.84 -19.66
C TYR A 412 -1.70 10.23 -18.25
N LEU A 413 -1.61 11.05 -17.21
CA LEU A 413 -1.73 10.57 -15.83
C LEU A 413 -3.15 10.13 -15.47
N TRP A 414 -4.19 10.76 -16.03
CA TRP A 414 -5.58 10.33 -15.86
C TRP A 414 -5.85 8.96 -16.47
N ILE A 415 -5.29 8.68 -17.66
CA ILE A 415 -5.37 7.34 -18.27
C ILE A 415 -4.63 6.32 -17.40
N PHE A 416 -3.49 6.70 -16.82
CA PHE A 416 -2.79 5.85 -15.86
C PHE A 416 -3.61 5.58 -14.60
N ALA A 417 -4.33 6.55 -14.05
CA ALA A 417 -5.22 6.34 -12.92
C ALA A 417 -6.36 5.33 -13.20
N VAL A 418 -6.67 5.07 -14.48
CA VAL A 418 -7.59 4.00 -14.88
C VAL A 418 -6.87 2.64 -14.92
N ARG A 419 -5.63 2.58 -15.41
CA ARG A 419 -4.88 1.33 -15.65
C ARG A 419 -3.95 0.88 -14.53
N TYR A 420 -3.70 1.73 -13.56
CA TYR A 420 -2.66 1.61 -12.55
C TYR A 420 -3.05 2.36 -11.27
N ASN A 421 -2.40 2.03 -10.16
CA ASN A 421 -2.60 2.69 -8.86
C ASN A 421 -1.53 3.78 -8.67
N PRO A 422 -1.79 5.03 -9.11
CA PRO A 422 -0.81 6.10 -9.01
C PRO A 422 -0.42 6.34 -7.55
N SER A 423 0.88 6.52 -7.31
CA SER A 423 1.37 7.06 -6.05
C SER A 423 0.84 8.47 -5.76
N VAL A 424 1.02 8.90 -4.51
CA VAL A 424 0.75 10.28 -4.06
C VAL A 424 1.39 11.32 -4.98
N VAL A 425 2.60 11.04 -5.47
CA VAL A 425 3.32 11.93 -6.40
C VAL A 425 2.56 12.05 -7.71
N MET A 426 2.19 10.92 -8.33
CA MET A 426 1.54 10.91 -9.63
C MET A 426 0.17 11.58 -9.57
N ILE A 427 -0.65 11.27 -8.57
CA ILE A 427 -2.00 11.87 -8.47
C ILE A 427 -1.94 13.36 -8.12
N SER A 428 -0.95 13.80 -7.32
CA SER A 428 -0.73 15.23 -7.05
C SER A 428 -0.29 15.99 -8.31
N LEU A 429 0.67 15.43 -9.07
CA LEU A 429 1.08 15.99 -10.36
C LEU A 429 -0.08 16.05 -11.35
N THR A 430 -0.98 15.05 -11.34
CA THR A 430 -2.19 15.03 -12.17
C THR A 430 -3.07 16.24 -11.88
N MET A 431 -3.32 16.54 -10.61
CA MET A 431 -4.13 17.70 -10.19
C MET A 431 -3.47 19.03 -10.50
N ILE A 432 -2.15 19.12 -10.29
CA ILE A 432 -1.36 20.32 -10.61
C ILE A 432 -1.40 20.60 -12.11
N LEU A 433 -1.15 19.60 -12.95
CA LEU A 433 -1.17 19.75 -14.40
C LEU A 433 -2.59 20.07 -14.91
N THR A 434 -3.62 19.45 -14.34
CA THR A 434 -5.02 19.78 -14.65
C THR A 434 -5.32 21.25 -14.31
N GLY A 435 -4.82 21.74 -13.17
CA GLY A 435 -4.99 23.14 -12.75
C GLY A 435 -4.18 24.12 -13.60
N LEU A 436 -2.94 23.77 -13.97
CA LEU A 436 -2.12 24.56 -14.89
C LEU A 436 -2.74 24.68 -16.27
N PHE A 437 -3.39 23.61 -16.75
CA PHE A 437 -4.15 23.65 -17.98
C PHE A 437 -5.28 24.68 -17.90
N VAL A 438 -6.10 24.62 -16.85
CA VAL A 438 -7.20 25.61 -16.67
C VAL A 438 -6.65 27.03 -16.48
N ALA A 439 -5.54 27.20 -15.76
CA ALA A 439 -4.86 28.48 -15.61
C ALA A 439 -4.41 29.04 -16.97
N SER A 440 -3.86 28.20 -17.85
CA SER A 440 -3.43 28.61 -19.19
C SER A 440 -4.60 29.05 -20.08
N LEU A 441 -5.74 28.36 -20.00
CA LEU A 441 -6.96 28.77 -20.70
C LEU A 441 -7.46 30.15 -20.23
N ALA A 442 -7.37 30.43 -18.93
CA ALA A 442 -7.74 31.73 -18.38
C ALA A 442 -6.72 32.83 -18.73
N GLN A 443 -5.44 32.50 -18.91
CA GLN A 443 -4.41 33.44 -19.40
C GLN A 443 -4.66 33.84 -20.85
N ASP A 444 -5.11 32.90 -21.68
CA ASP A 444 -5.41 33.13 -23.10
C ASP A 444 -6.81 33.75 -23.33
N GLY A 445 -7.54 34.09 -22.26
CA GLY A 445 -8.87 34.69 -22.35
C GLY A 445 -9.99 33.74 -22.81
N LEU A 446 -9.72 32.43 -22.88
CA LEU A 446 -10.69 31.41 -23.31
C LEU A 446 -11.72 31.08 -22.23
N ILE A 447 -11.39 31.41 -20.99
CA ILE A 447 -12.26 31.25 -19.83
C ILE A 447 -12.41 32.60 -19.13
N LYS A 448 -13.66 32.96 -18.82
CA LYS A 448 -13.96 34.18 -18.07
C LYS A 448 -13.43 34.07 -16.63
N LYS A 449 -12.68 35.09 -16.22
CA LYS A 449 -12.29 35.28 -14.81
C LYS A 449 -13.43 36.00 -14.10
N TYR A 450 -13.83 35.48 -12.95
CA TYR A 450 -14.77 36.15 -12.06
C TYR A 450 -13.97 36.85 -10.99
N GLU A 451 -14.21 38.14 -10.83
CA GLU A 451 -13.57 38.98 -9.83
C GLU A 451 -14.66 39.56 -8.92
N LEU A 452 -14.53 39.29 -7.63
CA LEU A 452 -15.39 39.83 -6.59
C LEU A 452 -14.55 40.74 -5.70
N THR A 453 -14.80 42.03 -5.77
CA THR A 453 -14.22 43.03 -4.86
C THR A 453 -15.17 43.22 -3.67
N PHE A 454 -14.69 42.98 -2.46
CA PHE A 454 -15.53 43.04 -1.25
C PHE A 454 -15.95 44.47 -0.90
N SER A 455 -15.11 45.45 -1.23
CA SER A 455 -15.35 46.87 -0.98
C SER A 455 -16.51 47.44 -1.79
N ASP A 456 -16.77 46.89 -2.98
CA ASP A 456 -17.78 47.42 -3.92
C ASP A 456 -19.22 47.07 -3.49
N LYS A 457 -19.39 45.99 -2.73
CA LYS A 457 -20.70 45.48 -2.28
C LYS A 457 -20.63 45.02 -0.82
N PRO A 458 -20.82 45.91 0.18
CA PRO A 458 -20.58 45.59 1.59
C PRO A 458 -21.32 44.35 2.12
N LYS A 459 -22.58 44.12 1.71
CA LYS A 459 -23.34 42.92 2.10
C LYS A 459 -22.72 41.63 1.55
N VAL A 460 -22.32 41.64 0.28
CA VAL A 460 -21.69 40.47 -0.37
C VAL A 460 -20.26 40.28 0.18
N GLY A 461 -19.54 41.38 0.40
CA GLY A 461 -18.23 41.38 1.04
C GLY A 461 -18.25 40.78 2.43
N PHE A 462 -19.25 41.12 3.26
CA PHE A 462 -19.43 40.53 4.59
C PHE A 462 -19.57 39.00 4.50
N PHE A 463 -20.53 38.48 3.71
CA PHE A 463 -20.72 37.02 3.58
C PHE A 463 -19.50 36.31 2.98
N ALA A 464 -18.83 36.93 2.00
CA ALA A 464 -17.62 36.37 1.41
C ALA A 464 -16.48 36.28 2.44
N ILE A 465 -16.23 37.34 3.20
CA ILE A 465 -15.20 37.35 4.25
C ILE A 465 -15.53 36.34 5.35
N SER A 466 -16.78 36.32 5.84
CA SER A 466 -17.22 35.32 6.82
C SER A 466 -17.05 33.89 6.31
N GLY A 467 -17.38 33.63 5.05
CA GLY A 467 -17.17 32.33 4.41
C GLY A 467 -15.69 31.94 4.31
N LEU A 468 -14.82 32.89 3.95
CA LEU A 468 -13.37 32.68 3.90
C LEU A 468 -12.77 32.41 5.29
N LEU A 469 -13.25 33.12 6.32
CA LEU A 469 -12.84 32.87 7.71
C LEU A 469 -13.34 31.51 8.22
N GLY A 470 -14.57 31.12 7.89
CA GLY A 470 -15.09 29.78 8.18
C GLY A 470 -14.26 28.69 7.52
N LEU A 471 -13.92 28.86 6.24
CA LEU A 471 -13.04 27.95 5.50
C LEU A 471 -11.65 27.87 6.15
N LEU A 472 -11.09 29.00 6.60
CA LEU A 472 -9.80 29.02 7.30
C LEU A 472 -9.84 28.16 8.57
N ILE A 473 -10.89 28.31 9.39
CA ILE A 473 -11.06 27.52 10.61
C ILE A 473 -11.16 26.03 10.28
N VAL A 474 -11.97 25.67 9.28
CA VAL A 474 -12.12 24.26 8.84
C VAL A 474 -10.78 23.67 8.39
N VAL A 475 -10.00 24.42 7.61
CA VAL A 475 -8.67 24.00 7.14
C VAL A 475 -7.70 23.79 8.31
N ILE A 476 -7.73 24.66 9.32
CA ILE A 476 -6.91 24.52 10.53
C ILE A 476 -7.32 23.26 11.33
N ILE A 477 -8.61 23.01 11.49
CA ILE A 477 -9.13 21.82 12.19
C ILE A 477 -8.69 20.55 11.45
N ILE A 478 -8.84 20.50 10.12
CA ILE A 478 -8.38 19.36 9.31
C ILE A 478 -6.87 19.16 9.49
N GLY A 479 -6.08 20.23 9.40
CA GLY A 479 -4.63 20.19 9.60
C GLY A 479 -4.22 19.65 10.97
N TYR A 480 -4.92 20.05 12.03
CA TYR A 480 -4.69 19.54 13.38
C TYR A 480 -4.97 18.04 13.48
N ASN A 481 -6.12 17.58 12.99
CA ASN A 481 -6.51 16.16 13.05
C ASN A 481 -5.55 15.27 12.23
N VAL A 482 -5.16 15.69 11.03
CA VAL A 482 -4.18 14.97 10.22
C VAL A 482 -2.82 14.92 10.93
N THR A 483 -2.39 16.03 11.54
CA THR A 483 -1.14 16.08 12.30
C THR A 483 -1.16 15.13 13.50
N GLN A 484 -2.28 15.05 14.23
CA GLN A 484 -2.44 14.10 15.33
C GLN A 484 -2.33 12.65 14.84
N LYS A 485 -2.97 12.29 13.72
CA LYS A 485 -2.83 10.94 13.13
C LYS A 485 -1.40 10.65 12.72
N TYR A 486 -0.72 11.62 12.12
CA TYR A 486 0.67 11.49 11.73
C TYR A 486 1.58 11.24 12.94
N VAL A 487 1.48 12.06 13.98
CA VAL A 487 2.26 11.93 15.22
C VAL A 487 1.97 10.59 15.90
N SER A 488 0.70 10.18 15.92
CA SER A 488 0.29 8.88 16.46
C SER A 488 0.94 7.72 15.70
N ASN A 489 0.93 7.75 14.36
CA ASN A 489 1.56 6.72 13.53
C ASN A 489 3.09 6.68 13.75
N VAL A 490 3.76 7.82 13.90
CA VAL A 490 5.19 7.87 14.27
C VAL A 490 5.45 7.12 15.58
N PHE A 491 4.63 7.33 16.62
CA PHE A 491 4.77 6.59 17.88
C PHE A 491 4.54 5.09 17.68
N PHE A 492 3.52 4.71 16.92
CA PHE A 492 3.23 3.31 16.66
C PHE A 492 4.35 2.60 15.90
N GLN A 493 4.86 3.21 14.83
CA GLN A 493 5.97 2.64 14.07
C GLN A 493 7.25 2.52 14.92
N LYS A 494 7.51 3.51 15.77
CA LYS A 494 8.62 3.44 16.74
C LYS A 494 8.40 2.29 17.73
N ALA A 495 7.16 2.02 18.14
CA ALA A 495 6.84 0.90 19.00
C ALA A 495 7.12 -0.44 18.32
N VAL A 496 6.66 -0.61 17.08
CA VAL A 496 6.92 -1.83 16.28
C VAL A 496 8.42 -2.08 16.15
N TYR A 497 9.20 -1.04 15.87
CA TYR A 497 10.66 -1.15 15.85
C TYR A 497 11.26 -1.55 17.21
N SER A 498 10.76 -0.97 18.31
CA SER A 498 11.19 -1.32 19.67
C SER A 498 10.93 -2.78 20.00
N VAL A 499 9.75 -3.29 19.68
CA VAL A 499 9.35 -4.68 19.95
C VAL A 499 10.11 -5.64 19.05
N ASN A 500 10.16 -5.39 17.74
CA ASN A 500 10.67 -6.37 16.78
C ASN A 500 12.19 -6.36 16.64
N THR A 501 12.84 -5.21 16.83
CA THR A 501 14.29 -5.06 16.60
C THR A 501 15.08 -4.94 17.90
N LEU A 502 14.51 -4.32 18.93
CA LEU A 502 15.19 -4.14 20.22
C LEU A 502 14.71 -5.12 21.29
N SER A 503 13.68 -5.92 21.01
CA SER A 503 13.03 -6.84 21.96
C SER A 503 12.57 -6.15 23.25
N ASP A 504 12.27 -4.85 23.20
CA ASP A 504 11.81 -4.05 24.34
C ASP A 504 10.30 -3.89 24.29
N LEU A 505 9.61 -4.84 24.92
CA LEU A 505 8.15 -4.90 25.00
C LEU A 505 7.56 -3.74 25.84
N VAL A 506 8.26 -3.29 26.89
CA VAL A 506 7.79 -2.26 27.82
C VAL A 506 7.77 -0.90 27.12
N GLU A 507 8.86 -0.53 26.43
CA GLU A 507 8.92 0.69 25.63
C GLU A 507 7.94 0.62 24.46
N GLY A 508 7.81 -0.55 23.81
CA GLY A 508 6.83 -0.81 22.77
C GLY A 508 5.40 -0.50 23.22
N GLU A 509 4.97 -1.10 24.32
CA GLU A 509 3.64 -0.87 24.90
C GLU A 509 3.42 0.61 25.26
N ARG A 510 4.40 1.25 25.91
CA ARG A 510 4.33 2.67 26.27
C ARG A 510 4.13 3.56 25.05
N LEU A 511 4.84 3.27 23.96
CA LEU A 511 4.71 4.00 22.70
C LEU A 511 3.37 3.74 22.01
N ILE A 512 2.82 2.52 22.04
CA ILE A 512 1.49 2.24 21.50
C ILE A 512 0.41 2.95 22.33
N LYS A 513 0.50 2.95 23.66
CA LYS A 513 -0.42 3.73 24.53
C LYS A 513 -0.39 5.22 24.19
N LYS A 514 0.81 5.77 23.93
CA LYS A 514 0.97 7.16 23.48
C LYS A 514 0.37 7.40 22.10
N ALA A 515 0.55 6.48 21.16
CA ALA A 515 -0.08 6.53 19.84
C ALA A 515 -1.61 6.56 19.97
N TYR A 516 -2.18 5.63 20.73
CA TYR A 516 -3.61 5.48 20.96
C TYR A 516 -4.23 6.70 21.66
N ALA A 517 -3.54 7.26 22.67
CA ALA A 517 -3.97 8.48 23.34
C ALA A 517 -3.96 9.73 22.43
N THR A 518 -3.07 9.75 21.42
CA THR A 518 -2.98 10.85 20.45
C THR A 518 -4.06 10.75 19.37
N SER A 519 -4.30 9.54 18.86
CA SER A 519 -5.37 9.24 17.91
C SER A 519 -5.80 7.80 18.07
N LYS A 520 -7.11 7.58 18.26
CA LYS A 520 -7.69 6.24 18.28
C LYS A 520 -7.51 5.55 16.93
N SER A 521 -7.18 4.26 16.97
CA SER A 521 -7.05 3.37 15.82
C SER A 521 -7.29 1.93 16.31
N ASP A 522 -7.99 1.14 15.52
CA ASP A 522 -8.21 -0.27 15.80
C ASP A 522 -6.89 -1.04 15.80
N LEU A 523 -5.97 -0.72 14.87
CA LEU A 523 -4.62 -1.30 14.83
C LEU A 523 -3.88 -1.15 16.16
N TYR A 524 -3.92 0.03 16.80
CA TYR A 524 -3.21 0.26 18.05
C TYR A 524 -3.86 -0.48 19.21
N ALA A 525 -5.19 -0.52 19.24
CA ALA A 525 -5.94 -1.25 20.24
C ALA A 525 -5.71 -2.77 20.12
N ARG A 526 -5.67 -3.30 18.89
CA ARG A 526 -5.27 -4.70 18.64
C ARG A 526 -3.85 -4.99 19.11
N SER A 527 -2.89 -4.14 18.75
CA SER A 527 -1.49 -4.35 19.18
C SER A 527 -1.34 -4.31 20.69
N LEU A 528 -2.11 -3.48 21.41
CA LEU A 528 -2.15 -3.52 22.87
C LEU A 528 -2.72 -4.83 23.38
N ALA A 529 -3.84 -5.30 22.82
CA ALA A 529 -4.43 -6.59 23.22
C ALA A 529 -3.44 -7.76 22.99
N GLU A 530 -2.71 -7.78 21.88
CA GLU A 530 -1.68 -8.80 21.61
C GLU A 530 -0.52 -8.75 22.63
N ILE A 531 -0.08 -7.56 23.02
CA ILE A 531 0.93 -7.41 24.07
C ILE A 531 0.40 -7.97 25.40
N GLU A 532 -0.84 -7.65 25.76
CA GLU A 532 -1.43 -8.15 27.00
C GLU A 532 -1.66 -9.68 26.94
N ILE A 533 -2.04 -10.26 25.80
CA ILE A 533 -2.10 -11.73 25.61
C ILE A 533 -0.74 -12.36 25.86
N ASN A 534 0.34 -11.79 25.32
CA ASN A 534 1.68 -12.31 25.55
C ASN A 534 2.06 -12.29 27.04
N LYS A 535 1.71 -11.22 27.76
CA LYS A 535 1.92 -11.17 29.22
C LYS A 535 1.09 -12.19 29.97
N LEU A 536 -0.17 -12.42 29.58
CA LEU A 536 -1.00 -13.48 30.17
C LEU A 536 -0.33 -14.84 30.01
N ASN A 537 0.17 -15.15 28.82
CA ASN A 537 0.87 -16.42 28.56
C ASN A 537 2.14 -16.57 29.41
N VAL A 538 2.94 -15.51 29.53
CA VAL A 538 4.14 -15.50 30.38
C VAL A 538 3.75 -15.73 31.85
N GLN A 539 2.75 -15.00 32.36
CA GLN A 539 2.27 -15.15 33.74
C GLN A 539 1.76 -16.57 34.02
N LEU A 540 1.05 -17.19 33.08
CA LEU A 540 0.59 -18.59 33.19
C LEU A 540 1.75 -19.59 33.18
N SER A 541 2.86 -19.28 32.50
CA SER A 541 4.03 -20.15 32.40
C SER A 541 5.01 -20.03 33.58
N GLU A 542 5.22 -18.83 34.12
CA GLU A 542 6.21 -18.56 35.16
C GLU A 542 5.70 -18.84 36.57
N SER A 543 4.39 -18.90 36.77
CA SER A 543 3.76 -19.04 38.09
C SER A 543 2.38 -19.66 37.93
N SER A 544 2.16 -20.87 38.46
CA SER A 544 0.80 -21.20 38.88
C SER A 544 0.33 -20.05 39.77
N LEU A 545 -0.84 -19.48 39.46
CA LEU A 545 -1.45 -18.31 40.12
C LEU A 545 -1.61 -18.55 41.64
N SER A 546 -0.51 -18.47 42.38
CA SER A 546 -0.36 -19.05 43.73
C SER A 546 -0.32 -18.00 44.83
N THR A 547 -0.19 -16.73 44.45
CA THR A 547 -0.28 -15.57 45.34
C THR A 547 -1.44 -14.67 44.93
N ASP A 548 -2.07 -14.03 45.92
CA ASP A 548 -3.13 -13.05 45.67
C ASP A 548 -2.66 -11.90 44.76
N GLU A 549 -1.38 -11.54 44.85
CA GLU A 549 -0.76 -10.52 43.99
C GLU A 549 -0.64 -10.98 42.53
N ALA A 550 -0.27 -12.25 42.28
CA ALA A 550 -0.23 -12.81 40.94
C ALA A 550 -1.64 -12.90 40.33
N ILE A 551 -2.65 -13.27 41.13
CA ILE A 551 -4.06 -13.29 40.70
C ILE A 551 -4.54 -11.88 40.35
N ALA A 552 -4.29 -10.89 41.21
CA ALA A 552 -4.67 -9.50 40.95
C ALA A 552 -3.99 -8.92 39.70
N THR A 553 -2.70 -9.22 39.51
CA THR A 553 -1.94 -8.81 38.33
C THR A 553 -2.52 -9.46 37.07
N PHE A 554 -2.77 -10.77 37.10
CA PHE A 554 -3.38 -11.51 35.99
C PHE A 554 -4.76 -10.96 35.62
N GLN A 555 -5.64 -10.75 36.60
CA GLN A 555 -6.96 -10.16 36.37
C GLN A 555 -6.88 -8.77 35.74
N THR A 556 -5.92 -7.95 36.16
CA THR A 556 -5.68 -6.63 35.58
C THR A 556 -5.21 -6.74 34.13
N THR A 557 -4.23 -7.61 33.84
CA THR A 557 -3.75 -7.87 32.49
C THR A 557 -4.87 -8.38 31.58
N LEU A 558 -5.72 -9.30 32.08
CA LEU A 558 -6.86 -9.83 31.35
C LEU A 558 -7.90 -8.74 31.04
N SER A 559 -8.25 -7.91 32.03
CA SER A 559 -9.15 -6.78 31.82
C SER A 559 -8.62 -5.83 30.75
N ASN A 560 -7.33 -5.49 30.80
CA ASN A 560 -6.69 -4.64 29.79
C ASN A 560 -6.71 -5.28 28.39
N ALA A 561 -6.50 -6.59 28.30
CA ALA A 561 -6.56 -7.34 27.03
C ALA A 561 -7.97 -7.28 26.43
N ILE A 562 -8.99 -7.59 27.25
CA ILE A 562 -10.40 -7.57 26.85
C ILE A 562 -10.80 -6.15 26.41
N ASP A 563 -10.48 -5.14 27.21
CA ASP A 563 -10.82 -3.75 26.90
C ASP A 563 -10.14 -3.28 25.62
N SER A 564 -8.87 -3.62 25.42
CA SER A 564 -8.13 -3.28 24.20
C SER A 564 -8.73 -3.96 22.97
N ALA A 565 -9.08 -5.25 23.06
CA ALA A 565 -9.70 -5.98 21.97
C ALA A 565 -11.12 -5.47 21.65
N LYS A 566 -11.95 -5.22 22.67
CA LYS A 566 -13.29 -4.61 22.49
C LYS A 566 -13.21 -3.20 21.91
N ASN A 567 -12.23 -2.41 22.33
CA ASN A 567 -11.97 -1.09 21.75
C ASN A 567 -11.61 -1.21 20.26
N ALA A 568 -10.77 -2.17 19.88
CA ALA A 568 -10.45 -2.41 18.46
C ALA A 568 -11.72 -2.70 17.63
N VAL A 569 -12.57 -3.61 18.11
CA VAL A 569 -13.85 -3.93 17.47
C VAL A 569 -14.76 -2.71 17.40
N SER A 570 -14.89 -1.93 18.47
CA SER A 570 -15.75 -0.73 18.49
C SER A 570 -15.29 0.38 17.54
N ILE A 571 -13.99 0.45 17.23
CA ILE A 571 -13.43 1.42 16.30
C ILE A 571 -13.67 0.99 14.85
N ASN A 572 -13.54 -0.31 14.57
CA ASN A 572 -13.79 -0.88 13.25
C ASN A 572 -14.33 -2.31 13.36
N ASP A 573 -15.64 -2.47 13.25
CA ASP A 573 -16.33 -3.76 13.26
C ASP A 573 -16.39 -4.43 11.88
N GLY A 574 -15.80 -3.82 10.85
CA GLY A 574 -15.63 -4.42 9.52
C GLY A 574 -14.31 -5.18 9.35
N ASN A 575 -13.35 -5.00 10.27
CA ASN A 575 -12.04 -5.64 10.18
C ASN A 575 -12.01 -6.96 10.98
N TYR A 576 -12.01 -8.09 10.27
CA TYR A 576 -12.02 -9.43 10.87
C TYR A 576 -10.89 -9.65 11.87
N GLU A 577 -9.74 -8.99 11.69
CA GLU A 577 -8.61 -9.14 12.61
C GLU A 577 -8.92 -8.62 14.02
N ASN A 578 -9.81 -7.63 14.16
CA ASN A 578 -10.22 -7.09 15.47
C ASN A 578 -10.99 -8.15 16.25
N PHE A 579 -11.86 -8.89 15.56
CA PHE A 579 -12.59 -10.01 16.14
C PHE A 579 -11.68 -11.22 16.43
N LEU A 580 -10.70 -11.50 15.55
CA LEU A 580 -9.73 -12.57 15.82
C LEU A 580 -8.92 -12.32 17.09
N VAL A 581 -8.48 -11.07 17.32
CA VAL A 581 -7.78 -10.71 18.56
C VAL A 581 -8.72 -10.87 19.76
N LEU A 582 -9.97 -10.42 19.66
CA LEU A 582 -10.95 -10.57 20.73
C LEU A 582 -11.21 -12.04 21.08
N GLY A 583 -11.36 -12.91 20.07
CA GLY A 583 -11.49 -14.35 20.28
C GLY A 583 -10.27 -14.95 20.97
N ARG A 584 -9.04 -14.55 20.56
CA ARG A 584 -7.80 -15.00 21.21
C ARG A 584 -7.69 -14.59 22.67
N VAL A 585 -8.14 -13.38 23.04
CA VAL A 585 -8.15 -12.95 24.44
C VAL A 585 -9.01 -13.90 25.30
N TYR A 586 -10.18 -14.27 24.80
CA TYR A 586 -11.07 -15.21 25.50
C TYR A 586 -10.52 -16.65 25.47
N GLU A 587 -9.90 -17.06 24.36
CA GLU A 587 -9.26 -18.37 24.22
C GLU A 587 -8.11 -18.55 25.23
N ALA A 588 -7.31 -17.51 25.47
CA ALA A 588 -6.16 -17.54 26.38
C ALA A 588 -6.53 -17.90 27.83
N VAL A 589 -7.80 -17.73 28.23
CA VAL A 589 -8.27 -18.04 29.59
C VAL A 589 -9.13 -19.30 29.67
N LEU A 590 -9.31 -20.01 28.56
CA LEU A 590 -10.03 -21.30 28.56
C LEU A 590 -9.42 -22.35 29.48
N PRO A 591 -8.09 -22.52 29.58
CA PRO A 591 -7.50 -23.51 30.49
C PRO A 591 -7.84 -23.27 31.96
N LEU A 592 -8.23 -22.03 32.31
CA LEU A 592 -8.63 -21.63 33.66
C LEU A 592 -10.12 -21.86 33.95
N GLN A 593 -10.89 -22.36 32.98
CA GLN A 593 -12.34 -22.61 33.11
C GLN A 593 -13.13 -21.35 33.51
N VAL A 594 -12.77 -20.19 32.96
CA VAL A 594 -13.51 -18.95 33.17
C VAL A 594 -14.89 -19.04 32.51
N ASP A 595 -15.94 -18.80 33.29
CA ASP A 595 -17.33 -18.85 32.80
C ASP A 595 -17.55 -17.94 31.57
N GLY A 596 -18.15 -18.50 30.52
CA GLY A 596 -18.46 -17.80 29.28
C GLY A 596 -17.26 -17.47 28.38
N ALA A 597 -16.03 -17.88 28.72
CA ALA A 597 -14.87 -17.64 27.86
C ALA A 597 -15.01 -18.32 26.48
N TYR A 598 -15.48 -19.57 26.45
CA TYR A 598 -15.73 -20.29 25.19
C TYR A 598 -16.79 -19.58 24.34
N ASP A 599 -17.95 -19.26 24.92
CA ASP A 599 -19.06 -18.60 24.22
C ASP A 599 -18.61 -17.26 23.60
N ASN A 600 -17.88 -16.45 24.38
CA ASN A 600 -17.36 -15.18 23.88
C ASN A 600 -16.29 -15.36 22.78
N ALA A 601 -15.45 -16.41 22.86
CA ALA A 601 -14.45 -16.70 21.86
C ALA A 601 -15.08 -17.13 20.53
N ILE A 602 -16.05 -18.06 20.56
CA ILE A 602 -16.72 -18.55 19.35
C ILE A 602 -17.59 -17.47 18.72
N ASP A 603 -18.25 -16.62 19.51
CA ASP A 603 -19.00 -15.46 19.02
C ASP A 603 -18.07 -14.48 18.29
N ALA A 604 -16.91 -14.17 18.88
CA ALA A 604 -15.93 -13.30 18.23
C ALA A 604 -15.41 -13.91 16.92
N TYR A 605 -15.05 -15.19 16.90
CA TYR A 605 -14.60 -15.84 15.65
C TYR A 605 -15.72 -15.94 14.60
N SER A 606 -16.97 -16.10 15.01
CA SER A 606 -18.13 -16.06 14.10
C SER A 606 -18.32 -14.68 13.48
N MET A 607 -18.12 -13.60 14.25
CA MET A 607 -18.11 -12.25 13.71
C MET A 607 -16.94 -12.00 12.75
N ALA A 608 -15.77 -12.58 13.04
CA ALA A 608 -14.63 -12.55 12.11
C ALA A 608 -14.99 -13.22 10.77
N GLU A 609 -15.68 -14.38 10.81
CA GLU A 609 -16.14 -15.09 9.63
C GLU A 609 -17.12 -14.25 8.81
N LEU A 610 -18.04 -13.53 9.46
CA LEU A 610 -18.95 -12.61 8.75
C LEU A 610 -18.22 -11.46 8.06
N ALA A 611 -17.13 -10.96 8.64
CA ALA A 611 -16.32 -9.88 8.07
C ALA A 611 -15.40 -10.36 6.93
N ALA A 612 -15.01 -11.64 6.92
CA ALA A 612 -14.19 -12.23 5.86
C ALA A 612 -14.60 -13.70 5.56
N PRO A 613 -15.74 -13.93 4.88
CA PRO A 613 -16.35 -15.26 4.75
C PRO A 613 -15.51 -16.27 3.98
N ASN A 614 -14.66 -15.78 3.06
CA ASN A 614 -13.79 -16.59 2.24
C ASN A 614 -12.36 -16.66 2.81
N ASN A 615 -12.16 -16.44 4.12
CA ASN A 615 -10.85 -16.54 4.75
C ASN A 615 -10.67 -17.90 5.46
N PRO A 616 -9.85 -18.83 4.91
CA PRO A 616 -9.68 -20.16 5.49
C PRO A 616 -9.01 -20.13 6.86
N SER A 617 -8.24 -19.07 7.19
CA SER A 617 -7.59 -18.98 8.49
C SER A 617 -8.59 -18.88 9.63
N ILE A 618 -9.76 -18.25 9.40
CA ILE A 618 -10.77 -18.05 10.44
C ILE A 618 -11.39 -19.39 10.86
N SER A 619 -11.74 -20.23 9.88
CA SER A 619 -12.20 -21.59 10.16
C SER A 619 -11.12 -22.43 10.84
N LEU A 620 -9.83 -22.21 10.53
CA LEU A 620 -8.76 -22.88 11.26
C LEU A 620 -8.67 -22.44 12.73
N VAL A 621 -8.87 -21.15 13.05
CA VAL A 621 -8.86 -20.71 14.46
C VAL A 621 -10.08 -21.24 15.22
N GLN A 622 -11.26 -21.28 14.58
CA GLN A 622 -12.43 -21.96 15.15
C GLN A 622 -12.15 -23.44 15.43
N ALA A 623 -11.50 -24.15 14.50
CA ALA A 623 -11.12 -25.54 14.73
C ALA A 623 -10.20 -25.73 15.94
N ARG A 624 -9.21 -24.84 16.12
CA ARG A 624 -8.31 -24.85 17.29
C ARG A 624 -9.06 -24.60 18.59
N LEU A 625 -10.00 -23.65 18.58
CA LEU A 625 -10.87 -23.38 19.72
C LEU A 625 -11.66 -24.63 20.12
N GLU A 626 -12.23 -25.35 19.16
CA GLU A 626 -12.98 -26.58 19.43
C GLU A 626 -12.10 -27.72 19.95
N VAL A 627 -10.85 -27.83 19.48
CA VAL A 627 -9.87 -28.76 20.07
C VAL A 627 -9.61 -28.41 21.54
N SER A 628 -9.36 -27.13 21.85
CA SER A 628 -9.16 -26.66 23.23
C SER A 628 -10.40 -26.89 24.12
N ASN A 629 -11.59 -26.86 23.53
CA ASN A 629 -12.86 -27.17 24.20
C ASN A 629 -13.15 -28.67 24.31
N GLY A 630 -12.39 -29.52 23.61
CA GLY A 630 -12.57 -30.98 23.56
C GLY A 630 -13.62 -31.48 22.56
N ASP A 631 -14.23 -30.61 21.74
CA ASP A 631 -15.17 -31.02 20.69
C ASP A 631 -14.44 -31.35 19.37
N MET A 632 -13.95 -32.59 19.31
CA MET A 632 -13.27 -33.11 18.13
C MET A 632 -14.18 -33.25 16.89
N THR A 633 -15.50 -33.19 17.05
CA THR A 633 -16.45 -33.28 15.92
C THR A 633 -16.62 -31.91 15.28
N ALA A 634 -16.83 -30.88 16.10
CA ALA A 634 -16.88 -29.50 15.66
C ALA A 634 -15.53 -29.07 15.04
N ALA A 635 -14.41 -29.45 15.66
CA ALA A 635 -13.08 -29.17 15.12
C ALA A 635 -12.89 -29.72 13.70
N ARG A 636 -13.27 -30.98 13.45
CA ARG A 636 -13.23 -31.59 12.11
C ARG A 636 -14.08 -30.84 11.10
N LYS A 637 -15.28 -30.39 11.49
CA LYS A 637 -16.17 -29.63 10.62
C LYS A 637 -15.52 -28.30 10.18
N HIS A 638 -14.90 -27.58 11.11
CA HIS A 638 -14.21 -26.32 10.80
C HIS A 638 -12.94 -26.54 9.94
N ILE A 639 -12.21 -27.64 10.15
CA ILE A 639 -11.09 -28.03 9.26
C ILE A 639 -11.59 -28.29 7.84
N LEU A 640 -12.66 -29.07 7.67
CA LEU A 640 -13.22 -29.34 6.35
C LEU A 640 -13.61 -28.04 5.64
N ARG A 641 -14.25 -27.11 6.35
CA ARG A 641 -14.58 -25.77 5.84
C ARG A 641 -13.33 -25.00 5.39
N ALA A 642 -12.25 -25.02 6.18
CA ALA A 642 -10.99 -24.38 5.83
C ALA A 642 -10.39 -24.99 4.54
N LEU A 643 -10.44 -26.32 4.42
CA LEU A 643 -9.93 -27.06 3.26
C LEU A 643 -10.82 -26.92 2.01
N GLU A 644 -12.13 -26.75 2.15
CA GLU A 644 -13.03 -26.39 1.05
C GLU A 644 -12.66 -25.03 0.45
N MET A 645 -12.34 -24.04 1.31
CA MET A 645 -11.89 -22.73 0.86
C MET A 645 -10.48 -22.77 0.27
N LYS A 646 -9.59 -23.57 0.85
CA LYS A 646 -8.18 -23.71 0.44
C LYS A 646 -7.73 -25.15 0.57
N SER A 647 -7.76 -25.87 -0.55
CA SER A 647 -7.50 -27.32 -0.61
C SER A 647 -6.09 -27.70 -0.14
N ASN A 648 -5.13 -26.80 -0.34
CA ASN A 648 -3.73 -26.96 0.04
C ASN A 648 -3.36 -26.15 1.29
N TYR A 649 -4.30 -25.97 2.24
CA TYR A 649 -4.01 -25.22 3.46
C TYR A 649 -3.25 -26.08 4.46
N THR A 650 -1.93 -26.02 4.37
CA THR A 650 -0.99 -26.84 5.13
C THR A 650 -1.31 -26.89 6.63
N GLU A 651 -1.57 -25.74 7.26
CA GLU A 651 -1.84 -25.66 8.69
C GLU A 651 -3.15 -26.36 9.09
N ALA A 652 -4.15 -26.39 8.21
CA ALA A 652 -5.41 -27.11 8.45
C ALA A 652 -5.24 -28.63 8.24
N ILE A 653 -4.49 -29.06 7.23
CA ILE A 653 -4.16 -30.47 7.01
C ILE A 653 -3.32 -31.01 8.19
N PHE A 654 -2.39 -30.18 8.69
CA PHE A 654 -1.58 -30.51 9.84
C PHE A 654 -2.44 -30.68 11.11
N LEU A 655 -3.35 -29.74 11.40
CA LEU A 655 -4.28 -29.87 12.53
C LEU A 655 -5.19 -31.10 12.36
N GLN A 656 -5.65 -31.40 11.14
CA GLN A 656 -6.41 -32.62 10.86
C GLN A 656 -5.61 -33.87 11.24
N SER A 657 -4.32 -33.91 10.89
CA SER A 657 -3.45 -35.02 11.25
C SER A 657 -3.32 -35.19 12.76
N GLN A 658 -3.26 -34.10 13.53
CA GLN A 658 -3.19 -34.15 14.99
C GLN A 658 -4.49 -34.71 15.60
N ILE A 659 -5.64 -34.20 15.15
CA ILE A 659 -6.95 -34.65 15.63
C ILE A 659 -7.20 -36.12 15.29
N GLU A 660 -6.82 -36.57 14.09
CA GLU A 660 -6.97 -37.99 13.74
C GLU A 660 -6.02 -38.89 14.53
N ALA A 661 -4.83 -38.39 14.88
CA ALA A 661 -3.90 -39.15 15.72
C ALA A 661 -4.46 -39.31 17.15
N GLU A 662 -4.97 -38.23 17.73
CA GLU A 662 -5.59 -38.23 19.06
C GLU A 662 -6.85 -39.09 19.12
N ALA A 663 -7.62 -39.14 18.02
CA ALA A 663 -8.76 -40.04 17.88
C ALA A 663 -8.38 -41.51 17.60
N GLY A 664 -7.08 -41.85 17.55
CA GLY A 664 -6.58 -43.20 17.28
C GLY A 664 -6.64 -43.63 15.81
N ASN A 665 -7.05 -42.75 14.90
CA ASN A 665 -7.12 -42.98 13.46
C ASN A 665 -5.75 -42.80 12.79
N ILE A 666 -4.72 -43.50 13.27
CA ILE A 666 -3.31 -43.30 12.89
C ILE A 666 -3.08 -43.36 11.37
N ARG A 667 -3.77 -44.24 10.65
CA ARG A 667 -3.66 -44.29 9.17
C ARG A 667 -4.19 -43.04 8.47
N ALA A 668 -5.26 -42.44 8.99
CA ALA A 668 -5.79 -41.19 8.45
C ALA A 668 -4.85 -40.03 8.76
N ALA A 669 -4.31 -39.99 9.99
CA ALA A 669 -3.30 -39.03 10.41
C ALA A 669 -2.04 -39.09 9.51
N ILE A 670 -1.48 -40.28 9.27
CA ILE A 670 -0.32 -40.45 8.38
C ILE A 670 -0.61 -39.90 6.98
N ARG A 671 -1.77 -40.23 6.38
CA ARG A 671 -2.13 -39.73 5.05
C ARG A 671 -2.21 -38.20 5.00
N ALA A 672 -2.88 -37.59 5.97
CA ALA A 672 -2.95 -36.12 6.06
C ALA A 672 -1.55 -35.50 6.20
N ALA A 673 -0.69 -36.07 7.06
CA ALA A 673 0.69 -35.61 7.21
C ALA A 673 1.54 -35.80 5.92
N GLU A 674 1.30 -36.86 5.14
CA GLU A 674 1.93 -37.06 3.83
C GLU A 674 1.47 -36.01 2.80
N ASP A 675 0.17 -35.70 2.76
CA ASP A 675 -0.38 -34.65 1.89
C ASP A 675 0.20 -33.28 2.26
N ALA A 676 0.26 -32.95 3.55
CA ALA A 676 0.88 -31.73 4.05
C ALA A 676 2.38 -31.65 3.67
N ALA A 677 3.11 -32.77 3.79
CA ALA A 677 4.52 -32.86 3.43
C ALA A 677 4.76 -32.68 1.92
N ALA A 678 3.82 -33.12 1.08
CA ALA A 678 3.87 -32.93 -0.37
C ALA A 678 3.64 -31.46 -0.76
N ILE A 679 2.75 -30.76 -0.05
CA ILE A 679 2.44 -29.34 -0.28
C ILE A 679 3.55 -28.42 0.25
N ALA A 680 4.08 -28.72 1.43
CA ALA A 680 5.10 -27.93 2.11
C ALA A 680 6.40 -28.74 2.32
N PRO A 681 7.16 -29.02 1.24
CA PRO A 681 8.32 -29.92 1.28
C PRO A 681 9.52 -29.40 2.08
N ASN A 682 9.45 -28.17 2.61
CA ASN A 682 10.49 -27.51 3.39
C ASN A 682 10.05 -27.16 4.82
N ASP A 683 8.87 -27.62 5.27
CA ASP A 683 8.43 -27.42 6.65
C ASP A 683 8.91 -28.58 7.55
N ARG A 684 9.87 -28.29 8.44
CA ARG A 684 10.45 -29.30 9.34
C ARG A 684 9.42 -29.93 10.29
N SER A 685 8.43 -29.16 10.73
CA SER A 685 7.43 -29.57 11.73
C SER A 685 6.49 -30.63 11.17
N ILE A 686 6.15 -30.53 9.88
CA ILE A 686 5.32 -31.53 9.18
C ILE A 686 6.06 -32.86 9.06
N PHE A 687 7.33 -32.85 8.66
CA PHE A 687 8.12 -34.07 8.56
C PHE A 687 8.39 -34.70 9.92
N PHE A 688 8.58 -33.88 10.96
CA PHE A 688 8.69 -34.39 12.32
C PHE A 688 7.40 -35.10 12.76
N GLN A 689 6.24 -34.46 12.60
CA GLN A 689 4.95 -35.07 12.91
C GLN A 689 4.71 -36.36 12.11
N LEU A 690 5.00 -36.35 10.82
CA LEU A 690 4.92 -37.55 9.97
C LEU A 690 5.82 -38.67 10.50
N GLY A 691 7.03 -38.34 10.96
CA GLY A 691 7.96 -39.27 11.57
C GLY A 691 7.40 -39.88 12.85
N ILE A 692 6.84 -39.05 13.75
CA ILE A 692 6.21 -39.51 15.00
C ILE A 692 5.05 -40.46 14.71
N LEU A 693 4.18 -40.09 13.77
CA LEU A 693 3.04 -40.93 13.39
C LEU A 693 3.48 -42.28 12.82
N LYS A 694 4.53 -42.29 12.00
CA LYS A 694 5.09 -43.52 11.43
C LYS A 694 5.79 -44.37 12.48
N TYR A 695 6.55 -43.75 13.39
CA TYR A 695 7.19 -44.40 14.53
C TYR A 695 6.13 -45.10 15.40
N ASN A 696 5.08 -44.38 15.80
CA ASN A 696 3.98 -44.92 16.61
C ASN A 696 3.17 -46.01 15.88
N ASN A 697 3.20 -46.02 14.54
CA ASN A 697 2.61 -47.06 13.70
C ASN A 697 3.58 -48.23 13.42
N ASN A 698 4.75 -48.28 14.07
CA ASN A 698 5.84 -49.24 13.85
C ASN A 698 6.41 -49.26 12.42
N ASP A 699 6.14 -48.23 11.61
CA ASP A 699 6.81 -48.01 10.33
C ASP A 699 8.13 -47.25 10.56
N PHE A 700 9.08 -47.92 11.22
CA PHE A 700 10.37 -47.31 11.56
C PHE A 700 11.19 -46.92 10.33
N VAL A 701 11.04 -47.64 9.21
CA VAL A 701 11.71 -47.30 7.93
C VAL A 701 11.16 -45.99 7.37
N GLY A 702 9.84 -45.81 7.39
CA GLY A 702 9.21 -44.55 6.99
C GLY A 702 9.51 -43.41 7.97
N ALA A 703 9.55 -43.70 9.28
CA ALA A 703 9.93 -42.74 10.32
C ALA A 703 11.34 -42.20 10.11
N VAL A 704 12.33 -43.07 9.86
CA VAL A 704 13.71 -42.66 9.51
C VAL A 704 13.70 -41.67 8.34
N LYS A 705 12.99 -41.96 7.24
CA LYS A 705 12.95 -41.05 6.07
C LYS A 705 12.37 -39.69 6.41
N ALA A 706 11.30 -39.66 7.21
CA ALA A 706 10.64 -38.43 7.60
C ALA A 706 11.54 -37.59 8.53
N PHE A 707 12.11 -38.20 9.57
CA PHE A 707 13.03 -37.50 10.47
C PHE A 707 14.33 -37.07 9.79
N GLU A 708 14.91 -37.88 8.90
CA GLU A 708 16.07 -37.47 8.07
C GLU A 708 15.74 -36.21 7.25
N ARG A 709 14.52 -36.11 6.71
CA ARG A 709 14.10 -34.92 5.98
C ARG A 709 13.96 -33.71 6.91
N ALA A 710 13.36 -33.86 8.09
CA ALA A 710 13.26 -32.80 9.10
C ALA A 710 14.64 -32.29 9.53
N VAL A 711 15.58 -33.18 9.84
CA VAL A 711 16.97 -32.86 10.22
C VAL A 711 17.74 -32.23 9.05
N LYS A 712 17.48 -32.65 7.81
CA LYS A 712 18.10 -32.03 6.63
C LYS A 712 17.61 -30.59 6.40
N ILE A 713 16.36 -30.29 6.76
CA ILE A 713 15.80 -28.94 6.69
C ILE A 713 16.38 -28.07 7.82
N SER A 714 16.41 -28.60 9.05
CA SER A 714 16.92 -27.92 10.25
C SER A 714 17.81 -28.88 11.02
N SER A 715 19.12 -28.68 10.87
CA SER A 715 20.14 -29.56 11.45
C SER A 715 20.24 -29.43 12.97
N ASP A 716 19.63 -28.43 13.56
CA ASP A 716 19.56 -28.15 14.99
C ASP A 716 18.29 -28.70 15.66
N TYR A 717 17.40 -29.36 14.91
CA TYR A 717 16.15 -29.88 15.45
C TYR A 717 16.37 -31.11 16.35
N ALA A 718 16.69 -30.87 17.62
CA ALA A 718 17.09 -31.89 18.60
C ALA A 718 16.07 -33.02 18.73
N ASN A 719 14.78 -32.69 18.78
CA ASN A 719 13.69 -33.67 18.83
C ASN A 719 13.67 -34.59 17.60
N ALA A 720 13.79 -34.05 16.39
CA ALA A 720 13.86 -34.87 15.18
C ALA A 720 15.11 -35.75 15.14
N GLN A 721 16.26 -35.25 15.62
CA GLN A 721 17.49 -36.04 15.72
C GLN A 721 17.37 -37.20 16.71
N TYR A 722 16.69 -36.98 17.84
CA TYR A 722 16.45 -37.98 18.86
C TYR A 722 15.61 -39.14 18.32
N PHE A 723 14.44 -38.83 17.76
CA PHE A 723 13.56 -39.86 17.19
C PHE A 723 14.16 -40.50 15.93
N LEU A 724 15.01 -39.80 15.18
CA LEU A 724 15.82 -40.41 14.12
C LEU A 724 16.76 -41.48 14.69
N GLY A 725 17.47 -41.18 15.80
CA GLY A 725 18.35 -42.12 16.48
C GLY A 725 17.61 -43.38 16.96
N LEU A 726 16.45 -43.21 17.60
CA LEU A 726 15.58 -44.33 18.00
C LEU A 726 15.10 -45.14 16.79
N SER A 727 14.59 -44.48 15.75
CA SER A 727 14.11 -45.16 14.54
C SER A 727 15.24 -45.92 13.80
N LEU A 728 16.48 -45.41 13.84
CA LEU A 728 17.65 -46.09 13.31
C LEU A 728 17.99 -47.35 14.10
N TYR A 729 17.85 -47.32 15.42
CA TYR A 729 18.00 -48.49 16.28
C TYR A 729 16.96 -49.57 15.95
N GLU A 730 15.67 -49.20 15.88
CA GLU A 730 14.57 -50.12 15.56
C GLU A 730 14.69 -50.74 14.16
N THR A 731 15.37 -50.06 13.22
CA THR A 731 15.67 -50.59 11.89
C THR A 731 16.98 -51.41 11.83
N GLY A 732 17.60 -51.70 12.98
CA GLY A 732 18.84 -52.47 13.10
C GLY A 732 20.12 -51.73 12.70
N LYS A 733 20.05 -50.42 12.44
CA LYS A 733 21.18 -49.57 12.03
C LYS A 733 21.89 -48.97 13.25
N VAL A 734 22.30 -49.82 14.20
CA VAL A 734 22.82 -49.42 15.51
C VAL A 734 24.01 -48.47 15.41
N ASP A 735 24.96 -48.72 14.48
CA ASP A 735 26.12 -47.84 14.29
C ASP A 735 25.72 -46.40 13.94
N LYS A 736 24.68 -46.24 13.10
CA LYS A 736 24.15 -44.92 12.72
C LYS A 736 23.37 -44.28 13.86
N ALA A 737 22.66 -45.07 14.67
CA ALA A 737 22.01 -44.56 15.88
C ALA A 737 23.05 -44.01 16.88
N ILE A 738 24.16 -44.72 17.09
CA ILE A 738 25.27 -44.26 17.93
C ILE A 738 25.87 -42.97 17.38
N GLU A 739 26.11 -42.89 16.06
CA GLU A 739 26.60 -41.67 15.42
C GLU A 739 25.65 -40.48 15.66
N GLN A 740 24.34 -40.71 15.47
CA GLN A 740 23.32 -39.68 15.64
C GLN A 740 23.24 -39.17 17.08
N PHE A 741 23.16 -40.06 18.07
CA PHE A 741 23.15 -39.68 19.49
C PHE A 741 24.48 -39.06 19.94
N THR A 742 25.60 -39.47 19.36
CA THR A 742 26.90 -38.82 19.62
C THR A 742 26.91 -37.37 19.16
N ASN A 743 26.33 -37.09 17.99
CA ASN A 743 26.22 -35.72 17.49
C ASN A 743 25.24 -34.89 18.31
N LEU A 744 24.07 -35.45 18.62
CA LEU A 744 23.05 -34.79 19.45
C LEU A 744 23.56 -34.47 20.87
N SER A 745 24.39 -35.33 21.46
CA SER A 745 25.02 -35.12 22.77
C SER A 745 25.99 -33.93 22.77
N LYS A 746 26.63 -33.60 21.65
CA LYS A 746 27.55 -32.45 21.57
C LYS A 746 26.81 -31.11 21.75
N THR A 747 25.58 -31.02 21.25
CA THR A 747 24.76 -29.81 21.34
C THR A 747 23.86 -29.80 22.58
N ASN A 748 23.60 -30.96 23.19
CA ASN A 748 22.78 -31.12 24.40
C ASN A 748 23.57 -31.82 25.52
N SER A 749 24.78 -31.33 25.81
CA SER A 749 25.75 -32.02 26.67
C SER A 749 25.33 -32.21 28.13
N THR A 750 24.32 -31.47 28.59
CA THR A 750 23.74 -31.57 29.94
C THR A 750 22.55 -32.52 30.01
N ASN A 751 22.05 -33.03 28.87
CA ASN A 751 20.93 -33.95 28.84
C ASN A 751 21.38 -35.37 29.21
N GLN A 752 21.01 -35.78 30.43
CA GLN A 752 21.40 -37.07 31.00
C GLN A 752 20.79 -38.24 30.24
N GLN A 753 19.58 -38.09 29.72
CA GLN A 753 18.90 -39.14 28.95
C GLN A 753 19.62 -39.47 27.64
N ILE A 754 20.10 -38.46 26.90
CA ILE A 754 20.90 -38.69 25.68
C ILE A 754 22.19 -39.44 26.04
N SER A 755 22.82 -39.11 27.16
CA SER A 755 24.04 -39.76 27.63
C SER A 755 23.80 -41.23 28.01
N ASP A 756 22.68 -41.52 28.66
CA ASP A 756 22.26 -42.88 29.05
C ASP A 756 21.92 -43.74 27.82
N ILE A 757 21.17 -43.20 26.86
CA ILE A 757 20.89 -43.87 25.58
C ILE A 757 22.19 -44.22 24.84
N LEU A 758 23.11 -43.26 24.75
CA LEU A 758 24.38 -43.47 24.07
C LEU A 758 25.24 -44.53 24.75
N LYS A 759 25.22 -44.59 26.09
CA LYS A 759 25.90 -45.63 26.87
C LYS A 759 25.27 -47.00 26.61
N ASN A 760 23.95 -47.10 26.68
CA ASN A 760 23.22 -48.36 26.44
C ASN A 760 23.50 -48.92 25.05
N LEU A 761 23.41 -48.08 24.01
CA LEU A 761 23.67 -48.48 22.63
C LEU A 761 25.11 -49.00 22.44
N LYS A 762 26.10 -48.37 23.07
CA LYS A 762 27.52 -48.81 23.02
C LYS A 762 27.77 -50.12 23.77
N GLU A 763 26.99 -50.40 24.80
CA GLU A 763 27.03 -51.65 25.57
C GLU A 763 26.16 -52.77 24.95
N GLY A 764 25.54 -52.53 23.79
CA GLY A 764 24.67 -53.50 23.10
C GLY A 764 23.32 -53.71 23.78
N ARG A 765 22.87 -52.76 24.60
CA ARG A 765 21.58 -52.76 25.29
C ARG A 765 20.57 -51.88 24.56
N GLU A 766 19.28 -52.08 24.86
CA GLU A 766 18.20 -51.21 24.34
C GLU A 766 18.42 -49.74 24.75
N PRO A 767 18.18 -48.78 23.83
CA PRO A 767 18.44 -47.36 24.07
C PRO A 767 17.64 -46.83 25.27
N ILE A 768 16.35 -47.19 25.35
CA ILE A 768 15.45 -46.81 26.44
C ILE A 768 15.06 -48.09 27.21
N PRO A 769 15.25 -48.16 28.53
CA PRO A 769 14.81 -49.31 29.33
C PRO A 769 13.28 -49.44 29.32
N ALA A 770 12.75 -50.67 29.25
CA ALA A 770 11.31 -50.98 29.21
C ALA A 770 10.45 -50.41 30.37
N THR A 771 11.07 -49.80 31.39
CA THR A 771 10.40 -49.15 32.53
C THR A 771 10.10 -47.67 32.30
N VAL A 772 10.52 -47.09 31.17
CA VAL A 772 10.36 -45.66 30.84
C VAL A 772 9.36 -45.53 29.70
N ASP A 773 8.33 -44.71 29.89
CA ASP A 773 7.29 -44.46 28.90
C ASP A 773 7.81 -43.57 27.76
N GLU A 774 7.94 -44.14 26.55
CA GLU A 774 8.39 -43.43 25.34
C GLU A 774 7.53 -42.21 24.97
N SER A 775 6.27 -42.16 25.44
CA SER A 775 5.32 -41.07 25.14
C SER A 775 5.54 -39.79 25.95
N THR A 776 6.43 -39.80 26.96
CA THR A 776 6.66 -38.67 27.87
C THR A 776 7.72 -37.66 27.40
N LEU A 777 8.15 -37.73 26.13
CA LEU A 777 9.37 -37.09 25.67
C LEU A 777 9.13 -36.16 24.46
N PRO A 778 9.36 -34.86 24.66
CA PRO A 778 10.34 -34.15 23.86
C PRO A 778 11.59 -33.81 24.71
N ILE A 779 12.74 -33.72 24.05
CA ILE A 779 13.91 -33.06 24.61
C ILE A 779 13.55 -31.60 24.82
N ASP A 780 13.80 -31.09 26.04
CA ASP A 780 13.74 -29.67 26.34
C ASP A 780 14.75 -28.93 25.45
N GLU A 781 14.25 -28.27 24.40
CA GLU A 781 15.08 -27.49 23.50
C GLU A 781 15.57 -26.28 24.29
N THR A 782 16.85 -26.27 24.70
CA THR A 782 17.48 -25.01 25.11
C THR A 782 17.52 -24.10 23.89
N ILE A 783 16.49 -23.25 23.75
CA ILE A 783 16.38 -22.25 22.70
C ILE A 783 17.55 -21.28 22.87
N THR A 784 18.63 -21.47 22.11
CA THR A 784 19.50 -20.33 21.78
C THR A 784 18.68 -19.47 20.82
N THR A 785 18.12 -18.39 21.34
CA THR A 785 17.40 -17.37 20.58
C THR A 785 18.35 -16.71 19.58
N THR A 786 18.43 -17.30 18.39
CA THR A 786 19.01 -16.67 17.19
C THR A 786 18.15 -16.97 15.98
N GLU A 787 16.90 -16.51 15.98
CA GLU A 787 16.17 -16.21 14.75
C GLU A 787 15.44 -14.88 14.97
N GLY A 788 15.65 -13.93 14.06
CA GLY A 788 15.22 -12.53 14.17
C GLY A 788 14.22 -12.11 13.11
#